data_AF-T1H9D2-F1
#
_entry.id   AF-T1H9D2-F1
#
_cell.length_a   1.000
_cell.length_b   1.000
_cell.length_c   1.000
_cell.angle_alpha   90.00
_cell.angle_beta   90.00
_cell.angle_gamma   90.00
#
_symmetry.space_group_name_H-M   'P 1'
#
loop_
_entity.id
_entity.type
_entity.pdbx_description
1 polymer ?
#
loop_
_entity_poly.entity_id
_entity_poly.type
_entity_poly.pdbx_seq_one_letter_code
_entity_poly.pdbx_strand_id
1 'polypeptide(L)'
;VSFLAKSLLRSGSLADFFALGENGQPVYASALQLRETLRLRRQQTIADCLAIPQPNETGDRLDWYAPGEGKVTSWMAAGEAEREAALEQLQTCLTTVAALSERALASDSAVQQRFGALLAKAFQFPAANYVYLLGGRPVITFWGFINLDQKPRTDALECLREALPVITAQPLVDPIAPPIPQPNAAAVYAETSSLPVEPENEPEEAPKVAIPAMPPMASRKSALRRWWWVAPGVSLAGALVWQFRAGVPSKPITSEPVVAHTPEKRVLPATDKTKEAEVIAQNATQIAPPPVAAETPPEAEKAPVVAHPEAAPVAAQKAAPAPSTPPVETVVAETKPVDKNALVMPILSVKLGKTDFLNGTCVRANNLMLATITDYKQKITLIQDSGLQFLDFALKPAIDAQGPGKFVRKTANGPLLRLILNEENGKYLLPAPLGSVPEVVRPESSFSLGQSLLLLSNVWLPLPFMRFNPPRTFIGGPDNWARMKVVPLPRSDQDGNTHRICIVFDTKVYPDGNENELLAPTESDITAGLKFALAYHSEELGEFLDLTWVDGWLREVFTHHATEREQRSEAEQRTALRGFEYQAHYLNLLDMLGKQLRIPEITLVAGTRQEPDIAVDLILDVGNSHTCGILVEDHPEEHNGLSQSYELQLRDLEQPHQIYNEMFESRIEFAHAQFGKPNFSLESGREDAFLWPSIVRVGREASRMALARLGTEGSSGLSSPRRYLWDEESYTPGWRFSKTVGNAALEPHAIAAPFTHLINDEGQPLFTVPFDDRLPVFSAQYSRSSLMTLMLCELLAQSLSQMNSAAQRAKMMNDSAPRRLRNIILTLPSAMPKPEREIFRRRMQEAIGLVWKAMGWHPTDDGFNTEQEKAASRFPAPDVQMEWDEATCGQMVYLYNESQVNFGGNTKAFFASQARPDRVRDADEQPGQTLRVASIDIGGGTTDLAVTQYTLDDSIGSNVKISPLLMFREGFKVEGDDILLDMIQLYVLPALHASLKKAGIATPDSLMDKLFGNAGRMDGQSTLRQQSTLQILMPIGRAILEAYEGFDPLDMSAELEASFGELLPQRPTGKVLDYLNGEIQREQPAGAAAFDILHTPLIVRLSKLHGTVPLPSAVAHQPYSVTGWLPHQRLVSVQ
;
A
#
# COMPACT_ATOMS: atom_id res chain seq x y z
N VAL A 1 11.53 -31.28 16.25
CA VAL A 1 10.54 -30.62 17.14
C VAL A 1 9.55 -29.96 16.21
N SER A 2 8.24 -30.00 16.49
CA SER A 2 7.24 -29.59 15.49
C SER A 2 7.26 -28.07 15.31
N PHE A 3 7.75 -27.58 14.17
CA PHE A 3 7.48 -26.21 13.71
C PHE A 3 5.99 -26.15 13.37
N LEU A 4 5.21 -25.35 14.11
CA LEU A 4 3.76 -25.44 14.12
C LEU A 4 3.10 -24.34 13.30
N ALA A 5 2.75 -24.71 12.08
CA ALA A 5 1.72 -24.03 11.31
C ALA A 5 0.40 -23.90 12.10
N LYS A 6 -0.38 -22.82 11.89
CA LYS A 6 -1.77 -22.79 12.38
C LYS A 6 -2.49 -23.99 11.78
N SER A 7 -2.94 -24.90 12.65
CA SER A 7 -3.40 -26.21 12.19
C SER A 7 -4.70 -26.10 11.41
N LEU A 8 -4.70 -26.55 10.14
CA LEU A 8 -5.91 -26.74 9.35
C LEU A 8 -6.79 -27.80 10.04
N LEU A 9 -7.96 -27.40 10.53
CA LEU A 9 -8.90 -28.29 11.21
C LEU A 9 -9.79 -29.03 10.21
N ARG A 10 -10.26 -28.33 9.18
CA ARG A 10 -11.20 -28.86 8.17
C ARG A 10 -11.23 -28.00 6.90
N SER A 11 -11.43 -28.66 5.76
CA SER A 11 -11.81 -28.04 4.48
C SER A 11 -13.17 -28.57 4.02
N GLY A 12 -13.92 -27.80 3.23
CA GLY A 12 -15.17 -28.27 2.59
C GLY A 12 -15.77 -27.24 1.63
N SER A 13 -16.59 -27.70 0.68
CA SER A 13 -17.22 -26.81 -0.30
C SER A 13 -18.36 -26.01 0.31
N LEU A 14 -18.55 -24.78 -0.16
CA LEU A 14 -19.72 -23.98 0.14
C LEU A 14 -21.01 -24.57 -0.46
N ALA A 15 -20.91 -25.41 -1.51
CA ALA A 15 -22.05 -26.03 -2.15
C ALA A 15 -22.71 -27.13 -1.29
N ASP A 16 -21.99 -27.69 -0.32
CA ASP A 16 -22.46 -28.79 0.53
C ASP A 16 -23.36 -28.31 1.70
N PHE A 17 -23.42 -27.00 1.95
CA PHE A 17 -24.04 -26.42 3.14
C PHE A 17 -24.89 -25.19 2.82
N PHE A 18 -25.87 -24.91 3.67
CA PHE A 18 -26.58 -23.63 3.65
C PHE A 18 -25.92 -22.64 4.62
N ALA A 19 -25.36 -21.56 4.08
CA ALA A 19 -24.76 -20.48 4.86
C ALA A 19 -25.86 -19.61 5.50
N LEU A 20 -25.81 -19.44 6.82
CA LEU A 20 -26.64 -18.47 7.52
C LEU A 20 -26.09 -17.06 7.31
N GLY A 21 -26.96 -16.06 7.33
CA GLY A 21 -26.60 -14.66 7.11
C GLY A 21 -27.72 -13.70 7.48
N GLU A 22 -27.44 -12.41 7.35
CA GLU A 22 -28.39 -11.30 7.56
C GLU A 22 -28.36 -10.40 6.32
N ASN A 23 -29.53 -10.03 5.78
CA ASN A 23 -29.66 -9.14 4.61
C ASN A 23 -28.75 -9.50 3.41
N GLY A 24 -28.55 -10.79 3.15
CA GLY A 24 -27.70 -11.31 2.07
C GLY A 24 -26.20 -11.41 2.39
N GLN A 25 -25.74 -10.94 3.56
CA GLN A 25 -24.36 -11.10 4.02
C GLN A 25 -24.25 -12.39 4.85
N PRO A 26 -23.53 -13.43 4.40
CA PRO A 26 -23.36 -14.66 5.16
C PRO A 26 -22.38 -14.47 6.33
N VAL A 27 -22.62 -15.19 7.42
CA VAL A 27 -21.84 -15.10 8.67
C VAL A 27 -20.35 -15.29 8.44
N TYR A 28 -19.95 -16.26 7.60
CA TYR A 28 -18.54 -16.55 7.34
C TYR A 28 -17.80 -15.40 6.62
N ALA A 29 -18.51 -14.59 5.81
CA ALA A 29 -17.91 -13.43 5.14
C ALA A 29 -17.65 -12.26 6.11
N SER A 30 -18.34 -12.25 7.26
CA SER A 30 -18.12 -11.31 8.37
C SER A 30 -17.31 -11.94 9.52
N ALA A 31 -16.63 -13.07 9.29
CA ALA A 31 -16.03 -13.85 10.36
C ALA A 31 -14.93 -13.09 11.12
N LEU A 32 -14.06 -12.38 10.40
CA LEU A 32 -12.98 -11.59 11.00
C LEU A 32 -13.53 -10.43 11.85
N GLN A 33 -14.60 -9.78 11.38
CA GLN A 33 -15.30 -8.70 12.09
C GLN A 33 -16.00 -9.19 13.35
N LEU A 34 -16.67 -10.34 13.30
CA LEU A 34 -17.34 -10.95 14.45
C LEU A 34 -16.32 -11.33 15.54
N ARG A 35 -15.21 -11.97 15.16
CA ARG A 35 -14.10 -12.31 16.06
C ARG A 35 -13.48 -11.07 16.70
N GLU A 36 -13.19 -10.04 15.90
CA GLU A 36 -12.60 -8.80 16.39
C GLU A 36 -13.56 -8.02 17.29
N THR A 37 -14.86 -8.02 16.99
CA THR A 37 -15.85 -7.41 17.88
C THR A 37 -15.92 -8.14 19.22
N LEU A 38 -15.84 -9.47 19.23
CA LEU A 38 -15.76 -10.26 20.46
C LEU A 38 -14.49 -9.93 21.25
N ARG A 39 -13.32 -9.79 20.60
CA ARG A 39 -12.08 -9.31 21.23
C ARG A 39 -12.26 -7.93 21.87
N LEU A 40 -12.80 -6.96 21.13
CA LEU A 40 -13.09 -5.61 21.61
C LEU A 40 -14.10 -5.60 22.77
N ARG A 41 -15.06 -6.54 22.82
CA ARG A 41 -15.97 -6.73 23.98
C ARG A 41 -15.40 -7.63 25.09
N ARG A 42 -14.08 -7.86 25.09
CA ARG A 42 -13.31 -8.64 26.06
C ARG A 42 -13.76 -10.12 26.18
N GLN A 43 -14.25 -10.68 25.08
CA GLN A 43 -14.74 -12.06 24.95
C GLN A 43 -13.76 -12.95 24.16
N GLN A 44 -12.46 -12.87 24.47
CA GLN A 44 -11.44 -13.63 23.74
C GLN A 44 -11.74 -15.13 23.71
N THR A 45 -12.17 -15.72 24.83
CA THR A 45 -12.58 -17.14 24.91
C THR A 45 -13.66 -17.51 23.89
N ILE A 46 -14.58 -16.60 23.57
CA ILE A 46 -15.65 -16.85 22.59
C ILE A 46 -15.10 -16.74 21.16
N ALA A 47 -14.17 -15.81 20.90
CA ALA A 47 -13.46 -15.73 19.63
C ALA A 47 -12.56 -16.97 19.41
N ASP A 48 -11.93 -17.49 20.46
CA ASP A 48 -11.11 -18.71 20.42
C ASP A 48 -11.95 -19.99 20.26
N CYS A 49 -13.25 -19.96 20.60
CA CYS A 49 -14.18 -21.05 20.31
C CYS A 49 -14.56 -21.16 18.82
N LEU A 50 -14.23 -20.16 18.01
CA LEU A 50 -14.53 -20.12 16.57
C LEU A 50 -13.24 -20.40 15.78
N ALA A 51 -13.32 -21.23 14.73
CA ALA A 51 -12.21 -21.37 13.78
C ALA A 51 -12.07 -20.12 12.88
N ILE A 52 -10.91 -19.93 12.27
CA ILE A 52 -10.66 -18.86 11.30
C ILE A 52 -10.93 -19.41 9.89
N PRO A 53 -12.00 -18.97 9.19
CA PRO A 53 -12.23 -19.38 7.80
C PRO A 53 -11.28 -18.63 6.85
N GLN A 54 -10.81 -19.32 5.82
CA GLN A 54 -10.15 -18.75 4.65
C GLN A 54 -10.82 -19.29 3.38
N PRO A 55 -11.28 -18.45 2.45
CA PRO A 55 -11.71 -18.89 1.14
C PRO A 55 -10.51 -19.29 0.27
N ASN A 56 -10.70 -20.27 -0.60
CA ASN A 56 -9.77 -20.55 -1.70
C ASN A 56 -9.93 -19.52 -2.83
N GLU A 57 -9.03 -19.54 -3.82
CA GLU A 57 -9.03 -18.56 -4.94
C GLU A 57 -10.29 -18.58 -5.79
N THR A 58 -10.95 -19.72 -5.93
CA THR A 58 -12.23 -19.85 -6.65
C THR A 58 -13.44 -19.42 -5.80
N GLY A 59 -13.25 -19.19 -4.49
CA GLY A 59 -14.29 -18.76 -3.56
C GLY A 59 -15.37 -19.82 -3.29
N ASP A 60 -15.15 -21.07 -3.66
CA ASP A 60 -16.11 -22.18 -3.58
C ASP A 60 -15.80 -23.17 -2.44
N ARG A 61 -14.65 -23.05 -1.79
CA ARG A 61 -14.22 -23.85 -0.63
C ARG A 61 -13.80 -22.93 0.52
N LEU A 62 -14.12 -23.35 1.75
CA LEU A 62 -13.56 -22.77 2.97
C LEU A 62 -12.60 -23.75 3.64
N ASP A 63 -11.41 -23.26 3.96
CA ASP A 63 -10.40 -23.91 4.78
C ASP A 63 -10.41 -23.26 6.17
N TRP A 64 -10.59 -24.06 7.23
CA TRP A 64 -10.81 -23.58 8.59
C TRP A 64 -9.62 -23.87 9.48
N TYR A 65 -8.96 -22.82 9.97
CA TYR A 65 -7.74 -22.91 10.76
C TYR A 65 -8.02 -22.75 12.25
N ALA A 66 -7.19 -23.41 13.08
CA ALA A 66 -7.20 -23.23 14.52
C ALA A 66 -6.89 -21.76 14.90
N PRO A 67 -7.58 -21.17 15.89
CA PRO A 67 -7.36 -19.77 16.28
C PRO A 67 -6.10 -19.56 17.13
N GLY A 68 -5.49 -20.63 17.64
CA GLY A 68 -4.23 -20.63 18.39
C GLY A 68 -3.58 -22.01 18.37
N GLU A 69 -2.59 -22.21 19.24
CA GLU A 69 -1.84 -23.47 19.32
C GLU A 69 -2.44 -24.52 20.26
N GLY A 70 -2.04 -25.77 20.03
CA GLY A 70 -2.34 -26.90 20.90
C GLY A 70 -2.50 -28.21 20.16
N LYS A 71 -2.53 -29.33 20.89
CA LYS A 71 -2.90 -30.62 20.31
C LYS A 71 -4.35 -30.57 19.86
N VAL A 72 -4.59 -30.81 18.57
CA VAL A 72 -5.93 -30.94 17.98
C VAL A 72 -6.44 -32.38 18.17
N THR A 73 -7.59 -32.52 18.82
CA THR A 73 -8.35 -33.77 18.95
C THR A 73 -9.76 -33.53 18.39
N SER A 74 -10.31 -34.38 17.53
CA SER A 74 -11.70 -34.20 17.07
C SER A 74 -12.69 -34.56 18.18
N TRP A 75 -13.89 -33.96 18.21
CA TRP A 75 -14.93 -34.28 19.21
C TRP A 75 -15.21 -35.79 19.31
N MET A 76 -15.22 -36.47 18.15
CA MET A 76 -15.45 -37.92 18.04
C MET A 76 -14.34 -38.77 18.69
N ALA A 77 -13.12 -38.24 18.81
CA ALA A 77 -11.96 -38.92 19.39
C ALA A 77 -11.65 -38.49 20.83
N ALA A 78 -12.33 -37.46 21.35
CA ALA A 78 -12.12 -36.93 22.69
C ALA A 78 -12.69 -37.84 23.79
N GLY A 79 -12.03 -37.82 24.96
CA GLY A 79 -12.52 -38.50 26.16
C GLY A 79 -13.87 -37.96 26.64
N GLU A 80 -14.60 -38.75 27.44
CA GLU A 80 -15.91 -38.35 27.97
C GLU A 80 -15.80 -37.09 28.86
N ALA A 81 -14.83 -37.07 29.79
CA ALA A 81 -14.56 -35.90 30.63
C ALA A 81 -14.06 -34.67 29.84
N GLU A 82 -13.32 -34.88 28.75
CA GLU A 82 -12.89 -33.78 27.86
C GLU A 82 -14.09 -33.17 27.12
N ARG A 83 -15.02 -34.02 26.64
CA ARG A 83 -16.28 -33.59 26.01
C ARG A 83 -17.20 -32.89 27.00
N GLU A 84 -17.34 -33.38 28.22
CA GLU A 84 -18.17 -32.75 29.26
C GLU A 84 -17.66 -31.33 29.60
N ALA A 85 -16.36 -31.20 29.88
CA ALA A 85 -15.74 -29.89 30.17
C ALA A 85 -15.78 -28.92 28.97
N ALA A 86 -15.65 -29.42 27.75
CA ALA A 86 -15.77 -28.61 26.54
C ALA A 86 -17.23 -28.20 26.26
N LEU A 87 -18.20 -29.05 26.57
CA LEU A 87 -19.62 -28.74 26.45
C LEU A 87 -20.04 -27.64 27.44
N GLU A 88 -19.56 -27.67 28.68
CA GLU A 88 -19.81 -26.63 29.70
C GLU A 88 -19.24 -25.26 29.25
N GLN A 89 -18.04 -25.25 28.65
CA GLN A 89 -17.45 -24.06 28.04
C GLN A 89 -18.32 -23.52 26.90
N LEU A 90 -18.81 -24.38 25.99
CA LEU A 90 -19.69 -23.97 24.89
C LEU A 90 -21.05 -23.45 25.37
N GLN A 91 -21.65 -24.05 26.41
CA GLN A 91 -22.90 -23.57 27.00
C GLN A 91 -22.74 -22.17 27.63
N THR A 92 -21.61 -21.95 28.31
CA THR A 92 -21.24 -20.63 28.85
C THR A 92 -21.09 -19.61 27.72
N CYS A 93 -20.35 -19.96 26.66
CA CYS A 93 -20.19 -19.11 25.47
C CYS A 93 -21.53 -18.74 24.84
N LEU A 94 -22.42 -19.72 24.61
CA LEU A 94 -23.76 -19.47 24.05
C LEU A 94 -24.60 -18.51 24.89
N THR A 95 -24.56 -18.65 26.22
CA THR A 95 -25.31 -17.77 27.13
C THR A 95 -24.82 -16.31 27.00
N THR A 96 -23.51 -16.10 26.94
CA THR A 96 -22.92 -14.76 26.75
C THR A 96 -23.17 -14.21 25.34
N VAL A 97 -23.09 -15.06 24.31
CA VAL A 97 -23.39 -14.72 22.89
C VAL A 97 -24.84 -14.25 22.74
N ALA A 98 -25.80 -14.94 23.35
CA ALA A 98 -27.21 -14.53 23.34
C ALA A 98 -27.40 -13.14 23.99
N ALA A 99 -26.85 -12.93 25.18
CA ALA A 99 -26.96 -11.65 25.89
C ALA A 99 -26.26 -10.47 25.17
N LEU A 100 -25.19 -10.73 24.43
CA LEU A 100 -24.54 -9.73 23.56
C LEU A 100 -25.36 -9.44 22.31
N SER A 101 -25.89 -10.48 21.68
CA SER A 101 -26.77 -10.38 20.51
C SER A 101 -28.03 -9.57 20.82
N GLU A 102 -28.76 -9.91 21.89
CA GLU A 102 -29.97 -9.19 22.31
C GLU A 102 -29.70 -7.71 22.59
N ARG A 103 -28.59 -7.39 23.26
CA ARG A 103 -28.17 -6.00 23.53
C ARG A 103 -27.86 -5.23 22.25
N ALA A 104 -27.17 -5.86 21.30
CA ALA A 104 -26.80 -5.24 20.04
C ALA A 104 -28.02 -5.05 19.11
N LEU A 105 -28.97 -6.00 19.11
CA LEU A 105 -30.26 -5.88 18.42
C LEU A 105 -31.18 -4.80 19.02
N ALA A 106 -31.04 -4.50 20.31
CA ALA A 106 -31.78 -3.43 20.98
C ALA A 106 -31.14 -2.04 20.84
N SER A 107 -30.02 -1.92 20.11
CA SER A 107 -29.34 -0.64 19.85
C SER A 107 -30.04 0.15 18.74
N ASP A 108 -29.96 1.49 18.79
CA ASP A 108 -30.42 2.36 17.69
C ASP A 108 -29.45 2.36 16.50
N SER A 109 -28.22 1.84 16.66
CA SER A 109 -27.24 1.74 15.57
C SER A 109 -27.51 0.53 14.68
N ALA A 110 -27.78 0.78 13.39
CA ALA A 110 -27.97 -0.28 12.39
C ALA A 110 -26.75 -1.21 12.26
N VAL A 111 -25.53 -0.72 12.51
CA VAL A 111 -24.30 -1.54 12.49
C VAL A 111 -24.25 -2.46 13.72
N GLN A 112 -24.65 -1.98 14.91
CA GLN A 112 -24.80 -2.83 16.10
C GLN A 112 -25.92 -3.86 15.91
N GLN A 113 -27.07 -3.48 15.36
CA GLN A 113 -28.15 -4.43 15.03
C GLN A 113 -27.67 -5.53 14.08
N ARG A 114 -26.93 -5.17 13.02
CA ARG A 114 -26.32 -6.14 12.08
C ARG A 114 -25.34 -7.07 12.78
N PHE A 115 -24.47 -6.54 13.65
CA PHE A 115 -23.56 -7.34 14.47
C PHE A 115 -24.33 -8.35 15.34
N GLY A 116 -25.38 -7.92 16.04
CA GLY A 116 -26.23 -8.80 16.85
C GLY A 116 -26.89 -9.90 16.01
N ALA A 117 -27.51 -9.53 14.88
CA ALA A 117 -28.19 -10.47 13.99
C ALA A 117 -27.25 -11.54 13.39
N LEU A 118 -26.01 -11.17 13.04
CA LEU A 118 -24.98 -12.11 12.58
C LEU A 118 -24.46 -12.97 13.74
N LEU A 119 -24.21 -12.38 14.91
CA LEU A 119 -23.72 -13.07 16.11
C LEU A 119 -24.73 -14.14 16.60
N ALA A 120 -26.04 -13.86 16.55
CA ALA A 120 -27.10 -14.81 16.86
C ALA A 120 -27.03 -16.11 16.02
N LYS A 121 -26.50 -16.00 14.79
CA LYS A 121 -26.38 -17.09 13.82
C LYS A 121 -25.02 -17.77 13.85
N ALA A 122 -24.02 -17.14 14.49
CA ALA A 122 -22.63 -17.59 14.47
C ALA A 122 -22.43 -19.00 15.05
N PHE A 123 -23.07 -19.33 16.17
CA PHE A 123 -22.84 -20.60 16.86
C PHE A 123 -23.64 -21.80 16.28
N GLN A 124 -24.29 -21.66 15.12
CA GLN A 124 -24.88 -22.80 14.40
C GLN A 124 -23.79 -23.53 13.58
N PHE A 125 -23.78 -24.85 13.62
CA PHE A 125 -22.84 -25.69 12.85
C PHE A 125 -23.48 -27.03 12.44
N PRO A 126 -22.98 -27.73 11.40
CA PRO A 126 -23.71 -28.83 10.79
C PRO A 126 -23.91 -30.06 11.69
N ALA A 127 -22.89 -30.52 12.42
CA ALA A 127 -22.94 -31.71 13.28
C ALA A 127 -21.73 -31.79 14.25
N ALA A 128 -21.72 -32.77 15.17
CA ALA A 128 -20.68 -32.94 16.19
C ALA A 128 -19.25 -33.10 15.66
N ASN A 129 -19.08 -33.70 14.48
CA ASN A 129 -17.77 -33.90 13.84
C ASN A 129 -17.13 -32.59 13.30
N TYR A 130 -17.81 -31.45 13.42
CA TYR A 130 -17.28 -30.12 13.11
C TYR A 130 -16.68 -29.41 14.33
N VAL A 131 -16.78 -30.00 15.52
CA VAL A 131 -16.14 -29.51 16.74
C VAL A 131 -14.82 -30.26 16.98
N TYR A 132 -13.81 -29.50 17.38
CA TYR A 132 -12.47 -29.97 17.71
C TYR A 132 -12.11 -29.47 19.11
N LEU A 133 -11.20 -30.15 19.79
CA LEU A 133 -10.59 -29.70 21.03
C LEU A 133 -9.13 -29.32 20.76
N LEU A 134 -8.77 -28.08 21.05
CA LEU A 134 -7.42 -27.54 20.96
C LEU A 134 -6.88 -27.42 22.38
N GLY A 135 -6.03 -28.37 22.81
CA GLY A 135 -5.54 -28.40 24.20
C GLY A 135 -6.66 -28.49 25.25
N GLY A 136 -7.80 -29.10 24.91
CA GLY A 136 -8.99 -29.19 25.77
C GLY A 136 -10.00 -28.03 25.65
N ARG A 137 -9.71 -26.98 24.87
CA ARG A 137 -10.67 -25.91 24.56
C ARG A 137 -11.45 -26.24 23.29
N PRO A 138 -12.79 -26.08 23.25
CA PRO A 138 -13.59 -26.34 22.06
C PRO A 138 -13.32 -25.32 20.95
N VAL A 139 -13.25 -25.77 19.70
CA VAL A 139 -13.16 -24.93 18.49
C VAL A 139 -14.14 -25.46 17.45
N ILE A 140 -15.04 -24.59 16.98
CA ILE A 140 -16.09 -24.92 16.00
C ILE A 140 -15.60 -24.57 14.59
N THR A 141 -15.67 -25.52 13.66
CA THR A 141 -15.52 -25.30 12.20
C THR A 141 -16.90 -25.25 11.54
N PHE A 142 -17.02 -24.64 10.36
CA PHE A 142 -18.33 -24.43 9.70
C PHE A 142 -19.36 -23.75 10.61
N TRP A 143 -18.90 -22.81 11.44
CA TRP A 143 -19.78 -21.99 12.25
C TRP A 143 -20.50 -20.96 11.36
N GLY A 144 -21.79 -20.74 11.61
CA GLY A 144 -22.69 -20.03 10.71
C GLY A 144 -23.27 -20.89 9.57
N PHE A 145 -23.17 -22.23 9.62
CA PHE A 145 -23.71 -23.13 8.58
C PHE A 145 -24.64 -24.21 9.14
N ILE A 146 -25.53 -24.69 8.28
CA ILE A 146 -26.36 -25.88 8.48
C ILE A 146 -26.34 -26.76 7.20
N ASN A 147 -26.79 -28.01 7.30
CA ASN A 147 -26.95 -28.87 6.12
C ASN A 147 -28.12 -28.34 5.26
N LEU A 148 -28.04 -28.50 3.93
CA LEU A 148 -28.96 -27.89 2.94
C LEU A 148 -30.46 -28.10 3.24
N ASP A 149 -30.86 -29.30 3.66
CA ASP A 149 -32.27 -29.67 3.92
C ASP A 149 -32.70 -29.49 5.38
N GLN A 150 -31.85 -28.91 6.24
CA GLN A 150 -32.13 -28.74 7.67
C GLN A 150 -32.56 -27.30 7.99
N LYS A 151 -33.16 -27.12 9.17
CA LYS A 151 -33.42 -25.80 9.77
C LYS A 151 -32.38 -25.53 10.86
N PRO A 152 -32.08 -24.26 11.20
CA PRO A 152 -31.28 -23.92 12.38
C PRO A 152 -31.85 -24.59 13.64
N ARG A 153 -30.98 -25.14 14.49
CA ARG A 153 -31.42 -25.80 15.73
C ARG A 153 -31.79 -24.74 16.78
N THR A 154 -32.82 -25.03 17.58
CA THR A 154 -33.17 -24.21 18.75
C THR A 154 -32.07 -24.25 19.81
N ASP A 155 -31.45 -25.41 20.02
CA ASP A 155 -30.21 -25.56 20.79
C ASP A 155 -29.10 -26.06 19.85
N ALA A 156 -28.11 -25.21 19.57
CA ALA A 156 -27.01 -25.56 18.68
C ALA A 156 -26.15 -26.74 19.19
N LEU A 157 -26.10 -26.97 20.51
CA LEU A 157 -25.28 -28.01 21.13
C LEU A 157 -26.02 -29.33 21.31
N GLU A 158 -27.28 -29.45 20.87
CA GLU A 158 -28.07 -30.69 20.94
C GLU A 158 -27.29 -31.89 20.37
N CYS A 159 -26.72 -31.73 19.18
CA CYS A 159 -25.94 -32.77 18.50
C CYS A 159 -24.63 -33.18 19.22
N LEU A 160 -24.17 -32.40 20.22
CA LEU A 160 -23.00 -32.76 21.04
C LEU A 160 -23.37 -33.62 22.26
N ARG A 161 -24.67 -33.65 22.62
CA ARG A 161 -25.21 -34.43 23.76
C ARG A 161 -25.76 -35.78 23.34
N GLU A 162 -25.97 -36.01 22.04
CA GLU A 162 -26.27 -37.31 21.48
C GLU A 162 -25.14 -38.30 21.82
N ALA A 163 -25.50 -39.47 22.36
CA ALA A 163 -24.52 -40.49 22.68
C ALA A 163 -23.81 -40.94 21.39
N LEU A 164 -22.48 -40.91 21.39
CA LEU A 164 -21.69 -41.43 20.27
C LEU A 164 -22.18 -42.86 19.96
N PRO A 165 -22.45 -43.20 18.68
CA PRO A 165 -22.98 -44.51 18.35
C PRO A 165 -22.00 -45.57 18.85
N VAL A 166 -22.46 -46.39 19.79
CA VAL A 166 -21.69 -47.53 20.28
C VAL A 166 -21.41 -48.40 19.06
N ILE A 167 -20.13 -48.51 18.68
CA ILE A 167 -19.69 -49.53 17.75
C ILE A 167 -19.79 -50.86 18.50
N THR A 168 -21.01 -51.42 18.54
CA THR A 168 -21.18 -52.84 18.79
C THR A 168 -20.39 -53.53 17.69
N ALA A 169 -19.31 -54.20 18.08
CA ALA A 169 -18.58 -55.07 17.18
C ALA A 169 -19.58 -56.06 16.59
N GLN A 170 -19.93 -55.88 15.31
CA GLN A 170 -20.80 -56.82 14.63
C GLN A 170 -20.09 -58.18 14.65
N PRO A 171 -20.77 -59.27 15.05
CA PRO A 171 -20.17 -60.59 14.93
C PRO A 171 -19.85 -60.82 13.45
N LEU A 172 -18.67 -61.38 13.16
CA LEU A 172 -18.30 -61.73 11.79
C LEU A 172 -19.39 -62.63 11.20
N VAL A 173 -20.06 -62.13 10.17
CA VAL A 173 -20.84 -62.94 9.23
C VAL A 173 -20.03 -62.96 7.95
N ASP A 174 -19.56 -64.15 7.56
CA ASP A 174 -18.70 -64.31 6.39
C ASP A 174 -19.38 -63.82 5.10
N PRO A 175 -18.64 -63.15 4.20
CA PRO A 175 -19.23 -62.51 3.03
C PRO A 175 -19.61 -63.52 1.93
N ILE A 176 -20.88 -63.50 1.52
CA ILE A 176 -21.31 -64.09 0.24
C ILE A 176 -20.86 -63.15 -0.89
N ALA A 177 -19.99 -63.63 -1.78
CA ALA A 177 -19.53 -62.87 -2.94
C ALA A 177 -20.45 -63.08 -4.17
N PRO A 178 -20.88 -62.01 -4.87
CA PRO A 178 -21.40 -62.10 -6.24
C PRO A 178 -20.24 -62.21 -7.26
N PRO A 179 -20.51 -62.63 -8.52
CA PRO A 179 -19.50 -63.26 -9.37
C PRO A 179 -18.63 -62.30 -10.19
N ILE A 180 -17.43 -62.77 -10.54
CA ILE A 180 -16.52 -62.15 -11.54
C ILE A 180 -16.31 -63.14 -12.70
N PRO A 181 -16.38 -62.73 -13.98
CA PRO A 181 -16.06 -63.60 -15.13
C PRO A 181 -14.57 -63.96 -15.22
N GLN A 182 -14.30 -65.19 -15.67
CA GLN A 182 -12.96 -65.79 -15.76
C GLN A 182 -12.07 -65.20 -16.87
N PRO A 183 -10.74 -65.35 -16.73
CA PRO A 183 -9.98 -66.05 -17.77
C PRO A 183 -9.34 -67.38 -17.30
N ASN A 184 -8.93 -68.21 -18.27
CA ASN A 184 -8.60 -69.63 -18.10
C ASN A 184 -7.19 -69.94 -17.53
N ALA A 185 -7.14 -71.01 -16.72
CA ALA A 185 -6.24 -72.19 -16.76
C ALA A 185 -4.72 -72.06 -17.06
N ALA A 186 -3.80 -72.81 -16.42
CA ALA A 186 -3.88 -73.74 -15.28
C ALA A 186 -2.47 -74.20 -14.83
N ALA A 187 -2.44 -74.95 -13.71
CA ALA A 187 -1.41 -75.95 -13.30
C ALA A 187 -0.09 -75.45 -12.65
N VAL A 188 0.53 -76.11 -11.65
CA VAL A 188 0.17 -77.30 -10.81
C VAL A 188 1.11 -77.35 -9.56
N TYR A 189 0.55 -77.55 -8.34
CA TYR A 189 1.03 -78.24 -7.09
C TYR A 189 2.53 -78.23 -6.63
N ALA A 190 2.93 -78.42 -5.34
CA ALA A 190 2.32 -78.34 -3.98
C ALA A 190 3.40 -78.62 -2.87
N GLU A 191 2.99 -78.65 -1.58
CA GLU A 191 3.67 -79.24 -0.38
C GLU A 191 4.80 -78.44 0.33
N THR A 192 5.06 -78.53 1.67
CA THR A 192 4.32 -78.89 2.92
C THR A 192 5.06 -78.37 4.18
N SER A 193 4.38 -78.20 5.34
CA SER A 193 4.92 -78.23 6.75
C SER A 193 5.94 -77.13 7.22
N SER A 194 6.29 -76.92 8.51
CA SER A 194 5.70 -77.27 9.85
C SER A 194 6.31 -76.36 10.99
N LEU A 195 5.82 -76.49 12.24
CA LEU A 195 6.32 -75.84 13.49
C LEU A 195 7.45 -76.66 14.18
N PRO A 196 8.30 -76.13 15.09
CA PRO A 196 8.00 -76.04 16.56
C PRO A 196 8.68 -74.86 17.35
N VAL A 197 8.06 -74.25 18.39
CA VAL A 197 8.19 -74.44 19.88
C VAL A 197 9.44 -73.81 20.59
N GLU A 198 9.19 -73.10 21.70
CA GLU A 198 10.10 -72.41 22.66
C GLU A 198 10.38 -73.28 23.93
N PRO A 199 11.43 -73.06 24.76
CA PRO A 199 11.26 -72.20 25.97
C PRO A 199 12.54 -71.57 26.65
N GLU A 200 12.27 -70.73 27.67
CA GLU A 200 13.02 -70.46 28.94
C GLU A 200 14.41 -69.75 28.97
N ASN A 201 14.44 -68.54 29.58
CA ASN A 201 14.96 -68.33 30.95
C ASN A 201 14.72 -66.90 31.51
N GLU A 202 14.81 -66.76 32.84
CA GLU A 202 14.50 -65.55 33.64
C GLU A 202 15.54 -64.41 33.57
N PRO A 203 15.19 -63.15 33.94
CA PRO A 203 16.10 -62.00 33.96
C PRO A 203 16.78 -61.79 35.33
N GLU A 204 18.07 -61.42 35.32
CA GLU A 204 18.84 -61.03 36.52
C GLU A 204 19.21 -59.52 36.50
N GLU A 205 19.50 -58.95 37.68
CA GLU A 205 19.43 -57.50 37.97
C GLU A 205 20.59 -56.63 37.42
N ALA A 206 20.30 -55.31 37.29
CA ALA A 206 21.30 -54.24 37.29
C ALA A 206 20.88 -53.09 38.24
N PRO A 207 21.83 -52.37 38.89
CA PRO A 207 21.60 -51.82 40.23
C PRO A 207 21.06 -50.39 40.31
N LYS A 208 20.40 -50.08 41.44
CA LYS A 208 20.00 -48.73 41.87
C LYS A 208 21.11 -48.01 42.65
N VAL A 209 21.29 -46.71 42.42
CA VAL A 209 21.89 -45.77 43.39
C VAL A 209 20.99 -44.54 43.54
N ALA A 210 20.95 -43.99 44.76
CA ALA A 210 19.86 -43.17 45.27
C ALA A 210 19.84 -41.70 44.82
N ILE A 211 18.62 -41.15 44.72
CA ILE A 211 18.33 -39.71 44.82
C ILE A 211 17.97 -39.42 46.30
N PRO A 212 18.59 -38.44 46.98
CA PRO A 212 18.26 -38.12 48.37
C PRO A 212 16.95 -37.33 48.49
N ALA A 213 16.11 -37.72 49.45
CA ALA A 213 14.83 -37.07 49.73
C ALA A 213 14.96 -35.87 50.69
N MET A 214 14.02 -34.93 50.61
CA MET A 214 13.89 -33.80 51.55
C MET A 214 13.36 -34.22 52.93
N PRO A 215 13.80 -33.54 54.01
CA PRO A 215 13.02 -33.40 55.25
C PRO A 215 12.33 -32.01 55.34
N PRO A 216 11.36 -31.81 56.27
CA PRO A 216 10.27 -30.84 56.07
C PRO A 216 10.21 -29.65 57.05
N MET A 217 9.14 -28.85 56.91
CA MET A 217 8.59 -27.85 57.85
C MET A 217 9.34 -26.52 58.06
N ALA A 218 8.72 -25.42 57.63
CA ALA A 218 8.09 -24.46 58.56
C ALA A 218 7.22 -23.43 57.81
N SER A 219 5.91 -23.42 58.05
CA SER A 219 5.04 -22.32 57.61
C SER A 219 5.14 -21.15 58.58
N ARG A 220 5.36 -19.93 58.06
CA ARG A 220 5.24 -18.69 58.85
C ARG A 220 4.05 -17.87 58.36
N LYS A 221 2.97 -17.93 59.15
CA LYS A 221 1.87 -16.98 59.07
C LYS A 221 2.31 -15.63 59.64
N SER A 222 1.98 -14.52 58.98
CA SER A 222 1.88 -13.22 59.63
C SER A 222 0.61 -12.51 59.14
N ALA A 223 -0.39 -12.43 60.00
CA ALA A 223 -1.66 -11.78 59.72
C ALA A 223 -1.74 -10.38 60.36
N LEU A 224 -2.45 -9.48 59.67
CA LEU A 224 -3.13 -8.27 60.16
C LEU A 224 -2.51 -7.44 61.30
N ARG A 225 -2.01 -6.25 60.94
CA ARG A 225 -2.39 -4.95 61.54
C ARG A 225 -1.87 -3.83 60.61
N ARG A 226 -2.61 -2.75 60.29
CA ARG A 226 -3.72 -2.12 61.03
C ARG A 226 -4.84 -1.69 60.08
N TRP A 227 -6.08 -1.87 60.52
CA TRP A 227 -7.20 -1.01 60.11
C TRP A 227 -7.16 0.28 60.93
N TRP A 228 -7.60 1.39 60.32
CA TRP A 228 -8.46 2.48 60.82
C TRP A 228 -8.38 3.60 59.76
N TRP A 229 -9.47 4.17 59.24
CA TRP A 229 -10.78 4.39 59.87
C TRP A 229 -11.98 3.97 58.99
N VAL A 230 -13.13 3.76 59.63
CA VAL A 230 -14.44 3.55 58.99
C VAL A 230 -15.37 4.71 59.39
N ALA A 231 -15.90 5.42 58.38
CA ALA A 231 -17.16 6.21 58.34
C ALA A 231 -17.36 7.35 59.39
N PRO A 232 -18.20 8.39 59.13
CA PRO A 232 -19.64 8.23 58.87
C PRO A 232 -20.29 9.17 57.82
N GLY A 233 -21.54 8.86 57.45
CA GLY A 233 -22.47 9.71 56.67
C GLY A 233 -22.53 9.34 55.17
N VAL A 234 -23.54 8.66 54.62
CA VAL A 234 -24.97 8.57 54.97
C VAL A 234 -25.64 9.94 55.07
N SER A 235 -25.78 10.63 53.92
CA SER A 235 -26.76 11.70 53.67
C SER A 235 -26.66 12.25 52.22
N LEU A 236 -27.05 11.48 51.19
CA LEU A 236 -27.44 12.05 49.86
C LEU A 236 -28.17 11.09 48.89
N ALA A 237 -28.70 9.95 49.35
CA ALA A 237 -29.51 9.03 48.53
C ALA A 237 -31.02 9.37 48.52
N GLY A 238 -31.41 10.62 48.84
CA GLY A 238 -32.80 11.00 49.12
C GLY A 238 -33.39 12.12 48.26
N ALA A 239 -32.66 12.66 47.27
CA ALA A 239 -33.04 13.92 46.59
C ALA A 239 -33.09 13.86 45.05
N LEU A 240 -32.84 12.70 44.42
CA LEU A 240 -32.72 12.57 42.96
C LEU A 240 -33.67 11.52 42.32
N VAL A 241 -34.73 11.13 43.05
CA VAL A 241 -35.76 10.17 42.58
C VAL A 241 -37.16 10.83 42.44
N TRP A 242 -37.26 12.16 42.61
CA TRP A 242 -38.56 12.84 42.67
C TRP A 242 -38.67 14.14 41.84
N GLN A 243 -38.21 14.13 40.57
CA GLN A 243 -38.50 15.28 39.69
C GLN A 243 -38.69 15.02 38.18
N PHE A 244 -38.59 13.78 37.65
CA PHE A 244 -38.92 13.49 36.24
C PHE A 244 -39.88 12.30 36.07
N ARG A 245 -41.06 12.42 36.67
CA ARG A 245 -42.27 11.69 36.25
C ARG A 245 -43.47 12.63 36.16
N ALA A 246 -43.53 13.39 35.06
CA ALA A 246 -44.71 14.11 34.61
C ALA A 246 -44.73 14.09 33.07
N GLY A 247 -45.52 13.19 32.48
CA GLY A 247 -45.69 13.10 31.03
C GLY A 247 -46.95 13.85 30.57
N VAL A 248 -46.88 14.47 29.40
CA VAL A 248 -48.02 14.98 28.62
C VAL A 248 -47.74 14.63 27.14
N PRO A 249 -48.73 14.18 26.34
CA PRO A 249 -48.46 13.34 25.17
C PRO A 249 -48.33 14.10 23.85
N SER A 250 -47.52 13.55 22.93
CA SER A 250 -47.52 13.90 21.51
C SER A 250 -48.68 13.20 20.77
N LYS A 251 -49.36 13.94 19.88
CA LYS A 251 -50.39 13.40 18.98
C LYS A 251 -49.74 12.54 17.87
N PRO A 252 -50.44 11.52 17.34
CA PRO A 252 -50.04 10.90 16.09
C PRO A 252 -50.26 11.87 14.92
N ILE A 253 -49.30 11.93 14.00
CA ILE A 253 -49.48 12.53 12.67
C ILE A 253 -49.41 11.38 11.66
N THR A 254 -50.48 11.25 10.87
CA THR A 254 -50.60 10.29 9.78
C THR A 254 -49.64 10.66 8.65
N SER A 255 -48.90 9.67 8.13
CA SER A 255 -48.05 9.86 6.94
C SER A 255 -48.84 9.58 5.65
N GLU A 256 -49.10 10.61 4.86
CA GLU A 256 -49.37 10.49 3.43
C GLU A 256 -48.05 10.58 2.62
N PRO A 257 -47.96 9.99 1.42
CA PRO A 257 -46.73 9.96 0.64
C PRO A 257 -46.44 11.32 -0.02
N VAL A 258 -45.21 11.83 0.11
CA VAL A 258 -44.79 13.09 -0.52
C VAL A 258 -43.91 12.81 -1.74
N VAL A 259 -44.21 13.56 -2.80
CA VAL A 259 -43.63 13.46 -4.16
C VAL A 259 -42.19 13.99 -4.20
N ALA A 260 -41.40 13.49 -5.15
CA ALA A 260 -40.03 13.91 -5.38
C ALA A 260 -39.90 15.42 -5.67
N HIS A 261 -38.92 16.07 -5.04
CA HIS A 261 -38.57 17.47 -5.28
C HIS A 261 -37.17 17.61 -5.88
N THR A 262 -37.10 18.28 -7.03
CA THR A 262 -35.87 18.71 -7.70
C THR A 262 -35.13 19.76 -6.85
N PRO A 263 -33.78 19.73 -6.74
CA PRO A 263 -33.04 20.72 -5.97
C PRO A 263 -32.90 22.05 -6.73
N GLU A 264 -33.56 23.09 -6.25
CA GLU A 264 -33.43 24.46 -6.75
C GLU A 264 -32.42 25.27 -5.90
N LYS A 265 -31.66 26.17 -6.52
CA LYS A 265 -30.61 26.97 -5.86
C LYS A 265 -31.19 27.85 -4.74
N ARG A 266 -30.83 27.58 -3.48
CA ARG A 266 -31.23 28.42 -2.35
C ARG A 266 -30.24 29.56 -2.10
N VAL A 267 -30.67 30.78 -2.40
CA VAL A 267 -29.98 32.01 -1.96
C VAL A 267 -30.27 32.24 -0.48
N LEU A 268 -29.25 32.57 0.30
CA LEU A 268 -29.39 32.95 1.72
C LEU A 268 -29.84 34.42 1.84
N PRO A 269 -30.80 34.75 2.73
CA PRO A 269 -31.21 36.14 2.97
C PRO A 269 -30.15 36.90 3.78
N ALA A 270 -29.96 38.18 3.47
CA ALA A 270 -29.10 39.07 4.24
C ALA A 270 -29.75 39.43 5.60
N THR A 271 -28.94 39.49 6.66
CA THR A 271 -29.31 40.01 7.98
C THR A 271 -28.53 41.28 8.32
N ASP A 272 -29.20 42.22 9.00
CA ASP A 272 -28.73 43.59 9.18
C ASP A 272 -27.48 43.73 10.05
N LYS A 273 -26.43 44.33 9.49
CA LYS A 273 -25.24 44.79 10.22
C LYS A 273 -25.53 46.13 10.91
N THR A 274 -25.93 46.14 12.18
CA THR A 274 -25.93 47.41 12.96
C THR A 274 -25.83 47.28 14.49
N LYS A 275 -25.52 46.10 15.07
CA LYS A 275 -25.41 45.95 16.54
C LYS A 275 -24.18 45.21 17.11
N GLU A 276 -23.23 44.79 16.29
CA GLU A 276 -22.00 44.12 16.78
C GLU A 276 -20.79 45.06 16.95
N ALA A 277 -20.91 46.34 16.57
CA ALA A 277 -19.80 47.29 16.59
C ALA A 277 -19.40 47.81 17.99
N GLU A 278 -20.13 47.47 19.06
CA GLU A 278 -19.97 48.08 20.38
C GLU A 278 -19.45 47.14 21.50
N VAL A 279 -19.24 45.84 21.20
CA VAL A 279 -18.78 44.85 22.20
C VAL A 279 -17.29 44.50 22.08
N ILE A 280 -16.65 44.78 20.94
CA ILE A 280 -15.26 44.38 20.66
C ILE A 280 -14.23 45.36 21.28
N ALA A 281 -14.67 46.53 21.77
CA ALA A 281 -13.78 47.62 22.18
C ALA A 281 -13.27 47.60 23.64
N GLN A 282 -13.49 46.54 24.43
CA GLN A 282 -13.17 46.55 25.88
C GLN A 282 -12.22 45.46 26.41
N ASN A 283 -11.80 44.48 25.61
CA ASN A 283 -10.90 43.38 26.06
C ASN A 283 -9.52 43.41 25.39
N ALA A 284 -8.83 44.56 25.44
CA ALA A 284 -7.47 44.72 24.92
C ALA A 284 -6.54 45.42 25.93
N THR A 285 -6.20 44.74 27.04
CA THR A 285 -5.16 45.18 27.96
C THR A 285 -4.35 44.01 28.53
N GLN A 286 -3.05 43.98 28.18
CA GLN A 286 -1.92 43.36 28.91
C GLN A 286 -2.01 41.89 29.38
N ILE A 287 -1.26 41.02 28.69
CA ILE A 287 -0.41 40.01 29.36
C ILE A 287 0.99 40.08 28.72
N ALA A 288 2.01 40.33 29.53
CA ALA A 288 3.42 40.31 29.12
C ALA A 288 4.09 38.99 29.56
N PRO A 289 5.11 38.48 28.84
CA PRO A 289 5.80 37.25 29.22
C PRO A 289 6.69 37.46 30.47
N PRO A 290 6.84 36.45 31.34
CA PRO A 290 7.67 36.53 32.55
C PRO A 290 9.18 36.42 32.25
N PRO A 291 10.05 36.99 33.11
CA PRO A 291 11.50 36.97 32.92
C PRO A 291 12.13 35.66 33.41
N VAL A 292 13.14 35.17 32.69
CA VAL A 292 14.00 34.06 33.14
C VAL A 292 15.29 34.65 33.73
N ALA A 293 15.62 34.24 34.95
CA ALA A 293 16.82 34.68 35.65
C ALA A 293 18.07 33.92 35.17
N ALA A 294 19.22 34.61 35.17
CA ALA A 294 20.50 34.02 34.84
C ALA A 294 21.25 33.55 36.10
N GLU A 295 21.85 32.36 36.04
CA GLU A 295 22.86 31.90 37.01
C GLU A 295 24.17 31.58 36.26
N THR A 296 25.27 32.19 36.71
CA THR A 296 26.66 31.88 36.32
C THR A 296 27.37 31.24 37.51
N PRO A 297 28.22 30.21 37.29
CA PRO A 297 29.67 30.40 37.52
C PRO A 297 30.57 29.41 36.69
N PRO A 298 31.91 29.42 36.83
CA PRO A 298 32.88 30.53 36.94
C PRO A 298 34.02 30.45 35.88
N GLU A 299 35.01 31.35 35.95
CA GLU A 299 36.13 31.50 34.99
C GLU A 299 37.51 31.04 35.56
N ALA A 300 38.53 30.95 34.68
CA ALA A 300 39.95 30.55 34.85
C ALA A 300 40.25 29.05 34.58
N GLU A 301 41.35 28.65 33.94
CA GLU A 301 42.71 29.23 33.89
C GLU A 301 43.41 29.12 32.50
N LYS A 302 44.63 29.67 32.34
CA LYS A 302 45.32 29.93 31.04
C LYS A 302 46.53 29.03 30.71
N ALA A 303 46.89 29.06 29.40
CA ALA A 303 48.24 28.99 28.80
C ALA A 303 48.79 27.60 28.36
N PRO A 304 49.81 27.52 27.46
CA PRO A 304 50.51 28.60 26.73
C PRO A 304 50.63 28.41 25.18
N VAL A 305 51.23 29.43 24.55
CA VAL A 305 51.61 29.53 23.12
C VAL A 305 52.83 28.66 22.77
N VAL A 306 52.90 28.16 21.53
CA VAL A 306 54.16 27.75 20.85
C VAL A 306 54.21 28.38 19.45
N ALA A 307 55.42 28.72 18.99
CA ALA A 307 55.67 29.70 17.91
C ALA A 307 55.83 29.11 16.48
N HIS A 308 55.83 30.03 15.49
CA HIS A 308 56.26 29.79 14.10
C HIS A 308 57.74 29.34 14.00
N PRO A 309 58.16 28.72 12.88
CA PRO A 309 58.72 29.47 11.73
C PRO A 309 57.97 29.15 10.41
N GLU A 310 57.74 30.08 9.48
CA GLU A 310 58.68 30.88 8.64
C GLU A 310 59.03 30.16 7.30
N ALA A 311 59.23 30.94 6.24
CA ALA A 311 59.07 30.52 4.83
C ALA A 311 60.37 30.64 3.99
N ALA A 312 60.22 30.55 2.65
CA ALA A 312 61.16 30.95 1.56
C ALA A 312 62.04 29.83 0.92
N PRO A 313 62.60 30.00 -0.31
CA PRO A 313 62.05 30.70 -1.51
C PRO A 313 62.40 30.11 -2.93
N VAL A 314 61.57 30.48 -3.93
CA VAL A 314 61.88 31.01 -5.31
C VAL A 314 62.80 30.29 -6.33
N ALA A 315 62.28 30.08 -7.56
CA ALA A 315 62.87 30.46 -8.88
C ALA A 315 61.76 30.35 -9.99
N ALA A 316 61.30 31.42 -10.66
CA ALA A 316 61.85 32.14 -11.83
C ALA A 316 61.87 31.28 -13.14
N GLN A 317 61.37 31.69 -14.33
CA GLN A 317 61.52 32.99 -15.05
C GLN A 317 60.50 33.24 -16.21
N LYS A 318 60.30 34.55 -16.54
CA LYS A 318 60.18 35.22 -17.87
C LYS A 318 59.04 34.97 -18.91
N ALA A 319 58.31 36.08 -19.14
CA ALA A 319 58.13 36.84 -20.42
C ALA A 319 57.32 36.27 -21.62
N ALA A 320 56.45 37.14 -22.18
CA ALA A 320 55.58 36.93 -23.35
C ALA A 320 56.28 37.17 -24.72
N PRO A 321 55.66 36.82 -25.87
CA PRO A 321 54.74 37.77 -26.54
C PRO A 321 53.49 37.15 -27.22
N ALA A 322 52.72 37.99 -27.93
CA ALA A 322 51.37 37.76 -28.47
C ALA A 322 51.28 36.84 -29.73
N PRO A 323 50.08 36.32 -30.07
CA PRO A 323 49.88 35.37 -31.17
C PRO A 323 49.50 36.02 -32.52
N SER A 324 49.82 35.32 -33.61
CA SER A 324 49.21 35.51 -34.94
C SER A 324 49.00 34.16 -35.64
N THR A 325 47.89 34.03 -36.36
CA THR A 325 47.35 32.87 -37.12
C THR A 325 48.27 32.39 -38.27
N PRO A 326 48.13 31.19 -38.90
CA PRO A 326 46.88 30.44 -39.25
C PRO A 326 47.02 28.88 -39.13
N PRO A 327 46.35 28.01 -39.95
CA PRO A 327 44.90 27.73 -40.01
C PRO A 327 44.51 26.26 -39.69
N VAL A 328 43.22 26.09 -39.35
CA VAL A 328 42.34 24.90 -39.42
C VAL A 328 42.94 23.52 -39.76
N GLU A 329 42.77 22.58 -38.82
CA GLU A 329 42.35 21.20 -39.16
C GLU A 329 41.33 20.70 -38.12
N THR A 330 40.30 20.00 -38.57
CA THR A 330 39.13 19.61 -37.76
C THR A 330 39.38 18.35 -36.93
N VAL A 331 39.21 18.45 -35.60
CA VAL A 331 39.07 17.28 -34.72
C VAL A 331 37.66 17.27 -34.15
N VAL A 332 36.87 16.28 -34.56
CA VAL A 332 35.58 15.96 -33.93
C VAL A 332 35.89 15.21 -32.64
N ALA A 333 35.58 15.81 -31.49
CA ALA A 333 35.65 15.13 -30.20
C ALA A 333 34.34 14.39 -29.95
N GLU A 334 34.41 13.07 -29.76
CA GLU A 334 33.26 12.24 -29.41
C GLU A 334 32.71 12.64 -28.03
N THR A 335 31.50 13.20 -28.01
CA THR A 335 30.74 13.35 -26.77
C THR A 335 30.22 11.99 -26.32
N LYS A 336 30.65 11.52 -25.14
CA LYS A 336 30.00 10.38 -24.48
C LYS A 336 28.49 10.63 -24.39
N PRO A 337 27.64 9.63 -24.61
CA PRO A 337 26.20 9.77 -24.40
C PRO A 337 25.96 10.11 -22.92
N VAL A 338 25.26 11.21 -22.68
CA VAL A 338 24.81 11.59 -21.34
C VAL A 338 23.56 10.80 -21.01
N ASP A 339 23.40 10.43 -19.74
CA ASP A 339 22.22 9.75 -19.22
C ASP A 339 20.94 10.54 -19.57
N LYS A 340 19.90 9.83 -20.05
CA LYS A 340 18.61 10.41 -20.41
C LYS A 340 17.79 10.86 -19.19
N ASN A 341 18.18 10.42 -18.00
CA ASN A 341 17.62 10.87 -16.73
C ASN A 341 18.43 12.01 -16.08
N ALA A 342 19.55 12.44 -16.68
CA ALA A 342 20.27 13.60 -16.18
C ALA A 342 19.58 14.90 -16.63
N LEU A 343 19.28 15.78 -15.68
CA LEU A 343 18.87 17.16 -15.96
C LEU A 343 20.06 17.97 -16.50
N VAL A 344 20.38 17.77 -17.78
CA VAL A 344 21.46 18.49 -18.46
C VAL A 344 21.04 19.93 -18.70
N MET A 345 21.39 20.83 -17.79
CA MET A 345 21.29 22.28 -18.00
C MET A 345 22.26 22.70 -19.13
N PRO A 346 21.79 23.05 -20.34
CA PRO A 346 22.68 23.50 -21.39
C PRO A 346 23.16 24.90 -20.99
N ILE A 347 24.47 25.10 -20.86
CA ILE A 347 25.08 26.35 -20.39
C ILE A 347 24.63 27.58 -21.21
N LEU A 348 24.24 27.37 -22.47
CA LEU A 348 23.64 28.39 -23.34
C LEU A 348 22.20 28.76 -22.95
N SER A 349 21.36 27.81 -22.52
CA SER A 349 19.96 28.09 -22.11
C SER A 349 19.92 28.89 -20.81
N VAL A 350 20.78 28.55 -19.85
CA VAL A 350 20.95 29.30 -18.58
C VAL A 350 21.40 30.75 -18.87
N LYS A 351 22.34 30.94 -19.79
CA LYS A 351 22.80 32.28 -20.22
C LYS A 351 21.77 33.09 -21.02
N LEU A 352 20.71 32.46 -21.53
CA LEU A 352 19.65 33.11 -22.30
C LEU A 352 18.40 33.43 -21.47
N GLY A 353 18.39 33.10 -20.17
CA GLY A 353 17.23 33.34 -19.30
C GLY A 353 15.98 32.55 -19.72
N LYS A 354 16.16 31.47 -20.50
CA LYS A 354 15.05 30.63 -20.94
C LYS A 354 14.64 29.68 -19.81
N THR A 355 13.41 29.82 -19.37
CA THR A 355 12.79 29.00 -18.32
C THR A 355 12.36 27.61 -18.81
N ASP A 356 12.85 27.13 -19.96
CA ASP A 356 12.35 25.94 -20.66
C ASP A 356 12.35 24.64 -19.81
N PHE A 357 13.06 24.63 -18.67
CA PHE A 357 13.12 23.55 -17.68
C PHE A 357 12.10 23.68 -16.52
N LEU A 358 11.48 24.85 -16.34
CA LEU A 358 10.38 25.13 -15.41
C LEU A 358 9.01 24.92 -16.05
N ASN A 359 8.95 24.60 -17.34
CA ASN A 359 7.72 24.60 -18.15
C ASN A 359 6.67 23.54 -17.75
N GLY A 360 6.93 22.71 -16.73
CA GLY A 360 6.02 21.61 -16.36
C GLY A 360 5.81 20.58 -17.47
N THR A 361 6.63 20.61 -18.54
CA THR A 361 6.56 19.70 -19.69
C THR A 361 7.00 18.30 -19.27
N CYS A 362 6.11 17.60 -18.57
CA CYS A 362 6.09 16.16 -18.47
C CYS A 362 5.78 15.61 -19.86
N VAL A 363 6.80 15.61 -20.73
CA VAL A 363 6.73 14.89 -22.00
C VAL A 363 6.49 13.44 -21.64
N ARG A 364 5.27 12.95 -21.91
CA ARG A 364 4.90 11.54 -21.81
C ARG A 364 5.68 10.72 -22.83
N ALA A 365 6.97 10.53 -22.55
CA ALA A 365 7.65 9.34 -23.00
C ALA A 365 6.92 8.17 -22.36
N ASN A 366 6.25 7.37 -23.20
CA ASN A 366 5.58 6.12 -22.83
C ASN A 366 6.62 5.02 -22.51
N ASN A 367 7.72 5.41 -21.86
CA ASN A 367 8.76 4.57 -21.35
C ASN A 367 8.22 3.92 -20.07
N LEU A 368 8.35 2.60 -19.97
CA LEU A 368 8.23 1.93 -18.68
C LEU A 368 9.31 2.51 -17.77
N MET A 369 8.90 3.25 -16.72
CA MET A 369 9.82 3.67 -15.67
C MET A 369 10.12 2.47 -14.79
N LEU A 370 11.01 1.62 -15.30
CA LEU A 370 11.54 0.48 -14.58
C LEU A 370 12.31 0.97 -13.34
N ALA A 371 12.20 0.24 -12.24
CA ALA A 371 13.03 0.46 -11.06
C ALA A 371 14.51 0.57 -11.45
N THR A 372 15.19 1.60 -10.95
CA THR A 372 16.61 1.82 -11.21
C THR A 372 17.41 0.72 -10.51
N ILE A 373 18.18 -0.05 -11.28
CA ILE A 373 18.98 -1.14 -10.74
C ILE A 373 20.16 -0.54 -9.97
N THR A 374 20.27 -0.90 -8.69
CA THR A 374 21.36 -0.43 -7.82
C THR A 374 22.47 -1.47 -7.81
N ASP A 375 23.73 -1.03 -7.98
CA ASP A 375 24.90 -1.90 -7.80
C ASP A 375 25.15 -2.11 -6.30
N TYR A 376 24.41 -3.03 -5.70
CA TYR A 376 24.50 -3.33 -4.28
C TYR A 376 25.89 -3.88 -3.92
N LYS A 377 26.52 -3.26 -2.91
CA LYS A 377 27.71 -3.81 -2.23
C LYS A 377 27.44 -5.27 -1.83
N GLN A 378 28.47 -6.14 -1.83
CA GLN A 378 28.33 -7.55 -1.42
C GLN A 378 27.71 -7.73 -0.02
N LYS A 379 27.79 -6.71 0.83
CA LYS A 379 27.14 -6.64 2.15
C LYS A 379 26.33 -5.34 2.20
N ILE A 380 25.05 -5.44 2.54
CA ILE A 380 24.16 -4.30 2.73
C ILE A 380 23.47 -4.37 4.09
N THR A 381 22.94 -3.23 4.55
CA THR A 381 22.08 -3.16 5.72
C THR A 381 20.62 -3.01 5.32
N LEU A 382 19.72 -3.63 6.08
CA LEU A 382 18.30 -3.28 6.13
C LEU A 382 17.98 -2.71 7.51
N ILE A 383 17.02 -1.81 7.60
CA ILE A 383 16.64 -1.16 8.86
C ILE A 383 15.54 -1.98 9.55
N GLN A 384 15.72 -2.27 10.84
CA GLN A 384 14.69 -2.95 11.62
C GLN A 384 13.37 -2.18 11.63
N ASP A 385 12.26 -2.91 11.56
CA ASP A 385 10.90 -2.36 11.65
C ASP A 385 10.70 -1.14 10.73
N SER A 386 11.23 -1.20 9.52
CA SER A 386 11.09 -0.18 8.46
C SER A 386 10.06 -0.56 7.41
N GLY A 387 9.21 -1.54 7.72
CA GLY A 387 8.21 -2.11 6.81
C GLY A 387 8.83 -2.97 5.72
N LEU A 388 8.19 -2.95 4.55
CA LEU A 388 8.61 -3.76 3.41
C LEU A 388 9.73 -3.06 2.65
N GLN A 389 10.83 -3.79 2.47
CA GLN A 389 12.06 -3.29 1.88
C GLN A 389 12.40 -4.08 0.61
N PHE A 390 12.64 -3.38 -0.49
CA PHE A 390 12.77 -3.96 -1.83
C PHE A 390 14.21 -3.90 -2.35
N LEU A 391 14.67 -5.00 -2.96
CA LEU A 391 15.90 -5.06 -3.75
C LEU A 391 15.53 -5.45 -5.19
N ASP A 392 15.95 -4.62 -6.15
CA ASP A 392 15.63 -4.79 -7.57
C ASP A 392 16.85 -5.21 -8.38
N PHE A 393 16.71 -6.27 -9.18
CA PHE A 393 17.75 -6.82 -10.04
C PHE A 393 17.23 -6.96 -11.48
N ALA A 394 18.17 -7.02 -12.42
CA ALA A 394 17.92 -7.26 -13.83
C ALA A 394 18.76 -8.44 -14.33
N LEU A 395 18.20 -9.23 -15.26
CA LEU A 395 18.90 -10.36 -15.84
C LEU A 395 18.44 -10.65 -17.28
N LYS A 396 19.36 -11.14 -18.12
CA LYS A 396 19.06 -11.96 -19.29
C LYS A 396 19.39 -13.42 -18.95
N PRO A 397 18.41 -14.27 -18.58
CA PRO A 397 18.70 -15.61 -18.08
C PRO A 397 19.42 -16.49 -19.11
N ALA A 398 20.43 -17.24 -18.66
CA ALA A 398 21.19 -18.17 -19.49
C ALA A 398 20.43 -19.49 -19.73
N ILE A 399 19.31 -19.42 -20.46
CA ILE A 399 18.34 -20.52 -20.63
C ILE A 399 18.98 -21.78 -21.25
N ASP A 400 19.80 -21.63 -22.29
CA ASP A 400 20.34 -22.76 -23.06
C ASP A 400 21.72 -23.24 -22.57
N ALA A 401 22.44 -22.42 -21.79
CA ALA A 401 23.87 -22.61 -21.54
C ALA A 401 24.21 -23.81 -20.64
N GLN A 402 23.30 -24.23 -19.76
CA GLN A 402 23.52 -25.35 -18.82
C GLN A 402 22.67 -26.59 -19.14
N GLY A 403 21.90 -26.55 -20.23
CA GLY A 403 20.85 -27.54 -20.50
C GLY A 403 19.73 -27.53 -19.43
N PRO A 404 18.80 -28.50 -19.48
CA PRO A 404 17.74 -28.58 -18.49
C PRO A 404 18.27 -29.08 -17.14
N GLY A 405 17.79 -28.47 -16.05
CA GLY A 405 18.08 -28.87 -14.68
C GLY A 405 17.78 -30.35 -14.46
N LYS A 406 18.52 -30.96 -13.54
CA LYS A 406 18.47 -32.40 -13.21
C LYS A 406 18.18 -32.59 -11.73
N PHE A 407 17.30 -33.54 -11.42
CA PHE A 407 16.81 -33.72 -10.06
C PHE A 407 16.72 -35.20 -9.67
N VAL A 408 16.78 -35.45 -8.37
CA VAL A 408 16.57 -36.74 -7.70
C VAL A 408 15.73 -36.49 -6.44
N ARG A 409 14.95 -37.46 -5.98
CA ARG A 409 14.23 -37.34 -4.70
C ARG A 409 15.11 -37.79 -3.53
N LYS A 410 15.10 -37.05 -2.42
CA LYS A 410 15.84 -37.41 -1.20
C LYS A 410 15.38 -38.75 -0.62
N THR A 411 14.07 -38.99 -0.64
CA THR A 411 13.40 -40.26 -0.33
C THR A 411 12.11 -40.35 -1.16
N ALA A 412 11.40 -41.48 -1.16
CA ALA A 412 10.18 -41.64 -1.96
C ALA A 412 9.11 -40.55 -1.77
N ASN A 413 9.02 -39.98 -0.56
CA ASN A 413 8.11 -38.89 -0.19
C ASN A 413 8.85 -37.60 0.24
N GLY A 414 10.18 -37.56 0.09
CA GLY A 414 11.02 -36.42 0.49
C GLY A 414 11.21 -35.42 -0.65
N PRO A 415 11.83 -34.27 -0.36
CA PRO A 415 11.94 -33.16 -1.31
C PRO A 415 12.87 -33.51 -2.47
N LEU A 416 12.71 -32.79 -3.58
CA LEU A 416 13.67 -32.85 -4.68
C LEU A 416 14.98 -32.18 -4.31
N LEU A 417 16.06 -32.81 -4.77
CA LEU A 417 17.42 -32.29 -4.69
C LEU A 417 17.90 -31.99 -6.12
N ARG A 418 18.51 -30.83 -6.33
CA ARG A 418 19.07 -30.43 -7.62
C ARG A 418 20.48 -30.96 -7.76
N LEU A 419 20.73 -31.67 -8.85
CA LEU A 419 22.04 -32.25 -9.17
C LEU A 419 22.94 -31.25 -9.89
N ILE A 420 24.24 -31.35 -9.65
CA ILE A 420 25.30 -30.57 -10.29
C ILE A 420 25.97 -31.44 -11.35
N LEU A 421 26.25 -30.90 -12.54
CA LEU A 421 27.04 -31.59 -13.56
C LEU A 421 28.53 -31.49 -13.23
N ASN A 422 29.23 -32.61 -13.19
CA ASN A 422 30.69 -32.63 -13.23
C ASN A 422 31.15 -32.60 -14.70
N GLU A 423 31.71 -31.47 -15.13
CA GLU A 423 32.14 -31.26 -16.52
C GLU A 423 33.31 -32.17 -16.95
N GLU A 424 34.16 -32.61 -16.02
CA GLU A 424 35.34 -33.44 -16.32
C GLU A 424 34.97 -34.87 -16.76
N ASN A 425 33.85 -35.40 -16.27
CA ASN A 425 33.44 -36.78 -16.51
C ASN A 425 31.98 -36.96 -16.98
N GLY A 426 31.24 -35.87 -17.13
CA GLY A 426 29.85 -35.85 -17.62
C GLY A 426 28.83 -36.48 -16.67
N LYS A 427 29.19 -36.79 -15.42
CA LYS A 427 28.30 -37.41 -14.44
C LYS A 427 27.62 -36.34 -13.58
N TYR A 428 26.43 -36.67 -13.09
CA TYR A 428 25.73 -35.83 -12.15
C TYR A 428 26.11 -36.18 -10.71
N LEU A 429 26.34 -35.14 -9.92
CA LEU A 429 26.69 -35.21 -8.52
C LEU A 429 25.54 -34.65 -7.67
N LEU A 430 25.24 -35.33 -6.57
CA LEU A 430 24.52 -34.73 -5.46
C LEU A 430 25.56 -34.02 -4.57
N PRO A 431 25.51 -32.69 -4.42
CA PRO A 431 26.38 -31.99 -3.47
C PRO A 431 26.15 -32.54 -2.06
N ALA A 432 27.24 -32.65 -1.30
CA ALA A 432 27.26 -33.20 0.04
C ALA A 432 27.86 -32.17 1.01
N PRO A 433 27.50 -32.20 2.32
CA PRO A 433 27.96 -31.22 3.29
C PRO A 433 29.48 -31.05 3.32
N LEU A 434 29.94 -29.84 3.65
CA LEU A 434 31.34 -29.42 3.59
C LEU A 434 32.28 -30.44 4.26
N GLY A 435 33.15 -31.07 3.47
CA GLY A 435 34.10 -32.10 3.94
C GLY A 435 33.70 -33.55 3.67
N SER A 436 32.53 -33.82 3.08
CA SER A 436 32.12 -35.14 2.60
C SER A 436 32.25 -35.28 1.08
N VAL A 437 32.31 -36.52 0.57
CA VAL A 437 32.49 -36.80 -0.87
C VAL A 437 31.13 -36.70 -1.58
N PRO A 438 30.99 -35.90 -2.66
CA PRO A 438 29.75 -35.84 -3.43
C PRO A 438 29.35 -37.19 -4.01
N GLU A 439 28.06 -37.54 -3.92
CA GLU A 439 27.54 -38.80 -4.44
C GLU A 439 27.30 -38.72 -5.95
N VAL A 440 27.71 -39.73 -6.70
CA VAL A 440 27.41 -39.84 -8.14
C VAL A 440 26.03 -40.45 -8.33
N VAL A 441 25.08 -39.64 -8.80
CA VAL A 441 23.65 -40.02 -8.88
C VAL A 441 23.15 -39.91 -10.32
N ARG A 442 22.20 -40.77 -10.71
CA ARG A 442 21.49 -40.65 -12.00
C ARG A 442 20.25 -39.76 -11.83
N PRO A 443 20.02 -38.75 -12.68
CA PRO A 443 18.80 -37.95 -12.62
C PRO A 443 17.53 -38.79 -12.78
N GLU A 444 16.53 -38.57 -11.93
CA GLU A 444 15.19 -39.13 -12.07
C GLU A 444 14.32 -38.30 -13.01
N SER A 445 14.47 -36.96 -12.95
CA SER A 445 13.66 -36.02 -13.72
C SER A 445 14.50 -34.84 -14.23
N SER A 446 13.95 -34.10 -15.20
CA SER A 446 14.64 -32.97 -15.82
C SER A 446 13.68 -31.94 -16.40
N PHE A 447 13.92 -30.67 -16.11
CA PHE A 447 13.07 -29.55 -16.49
C PHE A 447 13.92 -28.33 -16.86
N SER A 448 13.52 -27.58 -17.90
CA SER A 448 14.30 -26.43 -18.38
C SER A 448 14.08 -25.16 -17.56
N LEU A 449 15.08 -24.28 -17.52
CA LEU A 449 14.92 -22.95 -16.92
C LEU A 449 13.86 -22.12 -17.66
N GLY A 450 13.81 -22.22 -19.00
CA GLY A 450 12.80 -21.53 -19.82
C GLY A 450 11.37 -21.91 -19.46
N GLN A 451 11.07 -23.20 -19.27
CA GLN A 451 9.76 -23.66 -18.80
C GLN A 451 9.47 -23.18 -17.37
N SER A 452 10.48 -23.20 -16.50
CA SER A 452 10.36 -22.74 -15.11
C SER A 452 10.02 -21.24 -15.04
N LEU A 453 10.64 -20.42 -15.90
CA LEU A 453 10.32 -19.00 -16.06
C LEU A 453 8.92 -18.78 -16.66
N LEU A 454 8.47 -19.62 -17.60
CA LEU A 454 7.12 -19.54 -18.17
C LEU A 454 6.04 -19.80 -17.11
N LEU A 455 6.19 -20.85 -16.30
CA LEU A 455 5.23 -21.25 -15.28
C LEU A 455 5.20 -20.28 -14.08
N LEU A 456 6.36 -19.80 -13.63
CA LEU A 456 6.50 -19.04 -12.37
C LEU A 456 6.65 -17.52 -12.56
N SER A 457 6.58 -17.00 -13.79
CA SER A 457 6.67 -15.56 -14.05
C SER A 457 5.46 -14.77 -13.54
N ASN A 458 5.72 -13.56 -13.06
CA ASN A 458 4.77 -12.62 -12.46
C ASN A 458 4.08 -13.12 -11.17
N VAL A 459 4.62 -14.15 -10.52
CA VAL A 459 4.13 -14.72 -9.25
C VAL A 459 5.08 -14.35 -8.11
N TRP A 460 4.53 -14.06 -6.93
CA TRP A 460 5.29 -13.98 -5.69
C TRP A 460 5.51 -15.38 -5.10
N LEU A 461 6.75 -15.68 -4.75
CA LEU A 461 7.17 -16.97 -4.19
C LEU A 461 7.97 -16.76 -2.89
N PRO A 462 7.89 -17.69 -1.92
CA PRO A 462 8.74 -17.64 -0.73
C PRO A 462 10.22 -17.74 -1.12
N LEU A 463 11.10 -17.11 -0.34
CA LEU A 463 12.54 -17.07 -0.61
C LEU A 463 13.35 -17.45 0.65
N PRO A 464 14.16 -18.53 0.62
CA PRO A 464 14.96 -18.98 1.77
C PRO A 464 16.18 -18.06 1.99
N PHE A 465 15.95 -16.93 2.66
CA PHE A 465 16.98 -15.96 3.01
C PHE A 465 17.37 -16.14 4.47
N MET A 466 18.24 -17.10 4.73
CA MET A 466 18.47 -17.65 6.07
C MET A 466 19.68 -17.05 6.78
N ARG A 467 19.67 -17.10 8.12
CA ARG A 467 20.79 -16.85 9.02
C ARG A 467 21.99 -17.69 8.59
N PHE A 468 23.15 -17.06 8.41
CA PHE A 468 24.37 -17.74 8.00
C PHE A 468 25.63 -17.16 8.67
N ASN A 469 26.59 -18.04 8.92
CA ASN A 469 27.95 -17.70 9.32
C ASN A 469 28.91 -17.86 8.12
N PRO A 470 29.85 -16.92 7.90
CA PRO A 470 30.89 -17.08 6.90
C PRO A 470 31.71 -18.37 7.11
N PRO A 471 32.14 -19.06 6.03
CA PRO A 471 32.04 -18.65 4.63
C PRO A 471 30.66 -18.87 4.01
N ARG A 472 29.93 -19.94 4.37
CA ARG A 472 28.57 -20.25 3.85
C ARG A 472 27.84 -21.31 4.70
N THR A 473 27.89 -21.17 6.03
CA THR A 473 27.27 -22.13 6.96
C THR A 473 25.91 -21.61 7.42
N PHE A 474 24.82 -22.19 6.93
CA PHE A 474 23.46 -21.80 7.31
C PHE A 474 23.04 -22.39 8.66
N ILE A 475 22.24 -21.62 9.40
CA ILE A 475 21.72 -21.98 10.74
C ILE A 475 20.21 -22.29 10.67
N GLY A 476 19.51 -21.78 9.65
CA GLY A 476 18.06 -21.92 9.48
C GLY A 476 17.27 -20.70 9.97
N GLY A 477 16.11 -20.47 9.37
CA GLY A 477 15.28 -19.29 9.58
C GLY A 477 15.95 -17.95 9.23
N PRO A 478 15.19 -16.84 9.19
CA PRO A 478 13.75 -16.81 9.26
C PRO A 478 13.11 -17.30 7.94
N ASP A 479 11.99 -18.02 8.04
CA ASP A 479 11.44 -18.73 6.88
C ASP A 479 10.33 -17.97 6.14
N ASN A 480 9.64 -17.01 6.78
CA ASN A 480 8.57 -16.21 6.18
C ASN A 480 8.83 -14.69 6.33
N TRP A 481 10.02 -14.23 5.92
CA TRP A 481 10.40 -12.80 5.93
C TRP A 481 10.97 -12.31 4.58
N ALA A 482 11.26 -13.19 3.62
CA ALA A 482 11.72 -12.82 2.28
C ALA A 482 10.89 -13.49 1.18
N ARG A 483 10.60 -12.75 0.10
CA ARG A 483 9.84 -13.24 -1.08
C ARG A 483 10.43 -12.70 -2.38
N MET A 484 10.29 -13.44 -3.47
CA MET A 484 10.75 -13.06 -4.80
C MET A 484 9.62 -13.02 -5.84
N LYS A 485 9.75 -12.15 -6.85
CA LYS A 485 8.92 -12.11 -8.05
C LYS A 485 9.78 -11.89 -9.28
N VAL A 486 9.71 -12.81 -10.25
CA VAL A 486 10.44 -12.72 -11.53
C VAL A 486 9.47 -12.26 -12.61
N VAL A 487 9.79 -11.17 -13.30
CA VAL A 487 8.91 -10.53 -14.30
C VAL A 487 9.62 -10.46 -15.66
N PRO A 488 9.09 -11.10 -16.72
CA PRO A 488 9.58 -10.92 -18.08
C PRO A 488 9.21 -9.53 -18.60
N LEU A 489 10.13 -8.86 -19.28
CA LEU A 489 9.89 -7.57 -19.89
C LEU A 489 9.35 -7.73 -21.33
N PRO A 490 8.35 -6.94 -21.76
CA PRO A 490 7.84 -6.97 -23.14
C PRO A 490 8.89 -6.61 -24.21
N ARG A 491 9.92 -5.86 -23.80
CA ARG A 491 11.12 -5.51 -24.57
C ARG A 491 12.30 -5.53 -23.61
N SER A 492 13.50 -5.86 -24.07
CA SER A 492 14.70 -5.74 -23.23
C SER A 492 14.87 -4.31 -22.70
N ASP A 493 15.47 -4.18 -21.53
CA ASP A 493 15.90 -2.88 -21.02
C ASP A 493 17.13 -2.34 -21.78
N GLN A 494 17.63 -1.18 -21.35
CA GLN A 494 18.74 -0.48 -22.00
C GLN A 494 20.05 -1.29 -21.99
N ASP A 495 20.22 -2.19 -21.01
CA ASP A 495 21.38 -3.07 -20.85
C ASP A 495 21.17 -4.45 -21.51
N GLY A 496 20.03 -4.66 -22.17
CA GLY A 496 19.70 -5.91 -22.88
C GLY A 496 19.08 -7.00 -22.01
N ASN A 497 18.80 -6.73 -20.73
CA ASN A 497 18.14 -7.67 -19.82
C ASN A 497 16.69 -7.93 -20.26
N THR A 498 16.26 -9.18 -20.18
CA THR A 498 14.90 -9.60 -20.57
C THR A 498 13.96 -9.78 -19.38
N HIS A 499 14.49 -9.79 -18.16
CA HIS A 499 13.74 -10.00 -16.92
C HIS A 499 14.13 -8.98 -15.86
N ARG A 500 13.15 -8.60 -15.04
CA ARG A 500 13.32 -7.94 -13.74
C ARG A 500 13.08 -8.98 -12.63
N ILE A 501 13.85 -8.91 -11.56
CA ILE A 501 13.65 -9.70 -10.36
C ILE A 501 13.49 -8.71 -9.21
N CYS A 502 12.36 -8.78 -8.51
CA CYS A 502 12.13 -8.01 -7.30
C CYS A 502 12.17 -8.96 -6.11
N ILE A 503 12.99 -8.65 -5.11
CA ILE A 503 13.01 -9.33 -3.82
C ILE A 503 12.48 -8.36 -2.78
N VAL A 504 11.52 -8.79 -1.96
CA VAL A 504 10.94 -8.02 -0.87
C VAL A 504 11.22 -8.70 0.46
N PHE A 505 11.60 -7.89 1.46
CA PHE A 505 11.86 -8.29 2.83
C PHE A 505 10.87 -7.61 3.77
N ASP A 506 10.26 -8.38 4.66
CA ASP A 506 9.52 -7.87 5.80
C ASP A 506 10.49 -7.71 6.98
N THR A 507 10.82 -6.45 7.30
CA THR A 507 11.82 -6.09 8.32
C THR A 507 11.30 -6.05 9.75
N LYS A 508 10.04 -6.46 9.99
CA LYS A 508 9.47 -6.53 11.35
C LYS A 508 10.27 -7.50 12.22
N VAL A 509 10.60 -7.06 13.43
CA VAL A 509 11.42 -7.81 14.40
C VAL A 509 10.55 -8.34 15.52
N TYR A 510 10.79 -9.59 15.93
CA TYR A 510 10.16 -10.19 17.10
C TYR A 510 11.10 -10.20 18.33
N PRO A 511 10.56 -10.08 19.55
CA PRO A 511 11.35 -10.28 20.77
C PRO A 511 11.84 -11.72 20.85
N ASP A 512 12.98 -11.94 21.50
CA ASP A 512 13.55 -13.28 21.66
C ASP A 512 12.61 -14.19 22.48
N GLY A 513 12.49 -15.47 22.07
CA GLY A 513 11.54 -16.41 22.69
C GLY A 513 10.08 -16.21 22.26
N ASN A 514 9.82 -15.43 21.20
CA ASN A 514 8.52 -15.40 20.53
C ASN A 514 8.20 -16.76 19.89
N GLU A 515 6.96 -17.20 19.97
CA GLU A 515 6.47 -18.48 19.41
C GLU A 515 6.81 -18.65 17.91
N ASN A 516 6.91 -17.52 17.19
CA ASN A 516 7.21 -17.44 15.76
C ASN A 516 8.65 -16.93 15.44
N GLU A 517 9.62 -17.05 16.35
CA GLU A 517 11.02 -16.55 16.19
C GLU A 517 11.80 -17.11 14.98
N LEU A 518 11.31 -18.20 14.38
CA LEU A 518 11.85 -18.80 13.15
C LEU A 518 11.17 -18.29 11.87
N LEU A 519 10.13 -17.45 11.97
CA LEU A 519 9.42 -16.89 10.81
C LEU A 519 9.78 -15.43 10.53
N ALA A 520 10.37 -14.73 11.51
CA ALA A 520 10.83 -13.35 11.44
C ALA A 520 12.25 -13.18 12.02
N PRO A 521 12.99 -12.11 11.67
CA PRO A 521 14.19 -11.70 12.42
C PRO A 521 13.87 -11.40 13.89
N THR A 522 14.84 -11.59 14.78
CA THR A 522 14.69 -11.31 16.23
C THR A 522 15.62 -10.22 16.75
N GLU A 523 15.39 -9.76 17.99
CA GLU A 523 16.25 -8.80 18.68
C GLU A 523 17.69 -9.33 18.86
N SER A 524 17.86 -10.63 19.10
CA SER A 524 19.17 -11.29 19.12
C SER A 524 19.89 -11.25 17.77
N ASP A 525 19.19 -11.36 16.62
CA ASP A 525 19.83 -11.28 15.30
C ASP A 525 20.55 -9.94 15.10
N ILE A 526 19.90 -8.85 15.52
CA ILE A 526 20.42 -7.49 15.40
C ILE A 526 21.54 -7.26 16.42
N THR A 527 21.32 -7.65 17.67
CA THR A 527 22.28 -7.43 18.76
C THR A 527 23.59 -8.21 18.55
N ALA A 528 23.50 -9.42 17.97
CA ALA A 528 24.67 -10.22 17.61
C ALA A 528 25.28 -9.86 16.23
N GLY A 529 24.64 -8.98 15.45
CA GLY A 529 25.07 -8.62 14.10
C GLY A 529 25.06 -9.80 13.13
N LEU A 530 24.08 -10.71 13.28
CA LEU A 530 23.93 -11.86 12.40
C LEU A 530 23.65 -11.44 10.96
N LYS A 531 24.00 -12.34 10.05
CA LYS A 531 23.86 -12.14 8.62
C LYS A 531 22.86 -13.09 8.02
N PHE A 532 22.19 -12.62 6.98
CA PHE A 532 21.25 -13.38 6.19
C PHE A 532 21.75 -13.45 4.75
N ALA A 533 21.58 -14.60 4.11
CA ALA A 533 21.93 -14.82 2.71
C ALA A 533 20.95 -15.76 2.04
N LEU A 534 20.88 -15.71 0.70
CA LEU A 534 20.11 -16.68 -0.08
C LEU A 534 20.75 -18.08 0.03
N ALA A 535 19.99 -19.02 0.59
CA ALA A 535 20.23 -20.45 0.45
C ALA A 535 19.66 -20.91 -0.91
N TYR A 536 20.44 -21.64 -1.71
CA TYR A 536 20.00 -22.10 -3.04
C TYR A 536 20.55 -23.46 -3.46
N HIS A 537 21.53 -24.02 -2.75
CA HIS A 537 21.89 -25.43 -2.89
C HIS A 537 20.99 -26.31 -2.02
N SER A 538 20.70 -27.54 -2.45
CA SER A 538 19.68 -28.38 -1.78
C SER A 538 20.05 -28.80 -0.35
N GLU A 539 21.33 -28.84 -0.02
CA GLU A 539 21.86 -29.07 1.33
C GLU A 539 21.73 -27.85 2.26
N GLU A 540 21.54 -26.65 1.71
CA GLU A 540 21.40 -25.39 2.48
C GLU A 540 19.94 -25.15 2.92
N LEU A 541 18.97 -25.74 2.22
CA LEU A 541 17.54 -25.50 2.44
C LEU A 541 16.97 -26.16 3.70
N GLY A 542 17.70 -27.08 4.35
CA GLY A 542 17.24 -27.75 5.57
C GLY A 542 15.89 -28.48 5.38
N GLU A 543 14.87 -28.04 6.13
CA GLU A 543 13.48 -28.52 6.05
C GLU A 543 12.55 -27.56 5.28
N PHE A 544 13.07 -26.48 4.67
CA PHE A 544 12.28 -25.39 4.09
C PHE A 544 11.28 -25.84 3.00
N LEU A 545 11.67 -26.83 2.17
CA LEU A 545 10.78 -27.41 1.14
C LEU A 545 9.77 -28.42 1.71
N ASP A 546 9.98 -28.88 2.94
CA ASP A 546 9.10 -29.82 3.66
C ASP A 546 8.12 -29.08 4.60
N LEU A 547 8.29 -27.76 4.80
CA LEU A 547 7.32 -26.91 5.49
C LEU A 547 5.98 -26.93 4.74
N THR A 548 4.89 -27.24 5.44
CA THR A 548 3.57 -27.47 4.82
C THR A 548 3.09 -26.27 3.99
N TRP A 549 3.28 -25.06 4.51
CA TRP A 549 2.89 -23.82 3.86
C TRP A 549 3.75 -23.50 2.62
N VAL A 550 5.01 -23.94 2.57
CA VAL A 550 5.88 -23.78 1.39
C VAL A 550 5.51 -24.81 0.33
N ASP A 551 5.41 -26.09 0.69
CA ASP A 551 5.03 -27.16 -0.23
C ASP A 551 3.63 -26.92 -0.81
N GLY A 552 2.67 -26.54 0.04
CA GLY A 552 1.31 -26.14 -0.33
C GLY A 552 1.28 -24.97 -1.32
N TRP A 553 2.01 -23.88 -1.03
CA TRP A 553 2.11 -22.72 -1.92
C TRP A 553 2.67 -23.12 -3.29
N LEU A 554 3.79 -23.84 -3.34
CA LEU A 554 4.42 -24.22 -4.61
C LEU A 554 3.53 -25.20 -5.41
N ARG A 555 2.83 -26.13 -4.76
CA ARG A 555 1.82 -26.99 -5.42
C ARG A 555 0.67 -26.20 -6.01
N GLU A 556 0.12 -25.25 -5.26
CA GLU A 556 -1.05 -24.48 -5.68
C GLU A 556 -0.71 -23.56 -6.87
N VAL A 557 0.41 -22.84 -6.79
CA VAL A 557 0.93 -22.01 -7.90
C VAL A 557 1.18 -22.85 -9.16
N PHE A 558 1.80 -24.02 -9.02
CA PHE A 558 2.03 -24.92 -10.16
C PHE A 558 0.71 -25.43 -10.76
N THR A 559 -0.24 -25.88 -9.94
CA THR A 559 -1.52 -26.43 -10.41
C THR A 559 -2.32 -25.38 -11.18
N HIS A 560 -2.38 -24.15 -10.64
CA HIS A 560 -3.05 -23.02 -11.29
C HIS A 560 -2.40 -22.67 -12.64
N HIS A 561 -1.09 -22.41 -12.71
CA HIS A 561 -0.46 -21.98 -13.96
C HIS A 561 -0.16 -23.11 -14.96
N ALA A 562 -0.04 -24.37 -14.54
CA ALA A 562 -0.02 -25.50 -15.47
C ALA A 562 -1.38 -25.66 -16.18
N THR A 563 -2.48 -25.27 -15.54
CA THR A 563 -3.81 -25.17 -16.16
C THR A 563 -3.88 -23.97 -17.11
N GLU A 564 -3.56 -22.77 -16.64
CA GLU A 564 -3.74 -21.54 -17.43
C GLU A 564 -2.76 -21.39 -18.61
N ARG A 565 -1.47 -21.68 -18.38
CA ARG A 565 -0.39 -21.34 -19.32
C ARG A 565 0.03 -22.50 -20.20
N GLU A 566 -0.07 -23.72 -19.69
CA GLU A 566 0.31 -24.94 -20.42
C GLU A 566 -0.90 -25.83 -20.79
N GLN A 567 -2.11 -25.51 -20.32
CA GLN A 567 -3.36 -26.23 -20.62
C GLN A 567 -3.30 -27.74 -20.30
N ARG A 568 -2.52 -28.13 -19.28
CA ARG A 568 -2.39 -29.55 -18.86
C ARG A 568 -3.69 -30.09 -18.30
N SER A 569 -4.01 -31.33 -18.62
CA SER A 569 -5.13 -32.06 -18.02
C SER A 569 -4.88 -32.43 -16.55
N GLU A 570 -5.96 -32.62 -15.77
CA GLU A 570 -5.87 -33.04 -14.36
C GLU A 570 -5.03 -34.34 -14.17
N ALA A 571 -5.06 -35.25 -15.13
CA ALA A 571 -4.30 -36.51 -15.09
C ALA A 571 -2.78 -36.27 -15.22
N GLU A 572 -2.37 -35.34 -16.07
CA GLU A 572 -0.98 -34.90 -16.22
C GLU A 572 -0.53 -34.14 -14.99
N GLN A 573 -1.35 -33.21 -14.49
CA GLN A 573 -1.08 -32.45 -13.25
C GLN A 573 -0.90 -33.39 -12.04
N ARG A 574 -1.80 -34.37 -11.85
CA ARG A 574 -1.67 -35.38 -10.78
C ARG A 574 -0.40 -36.21 -10.91
N THR A 575 0.10 -36.42 -12.12
CA THR A 575 1.36 -37.14 -12.37
C THR A 575 2.57 -36.26 -12.05
N ALA A 576 2.55 -34.99 -12.49
CA ALA A 576 3.55 -33.98 -12.17
C ALA A 576 3.70 -33.72 -10.66
N LEU A 577 2.58 -33.58 -9.94
CA LEU A 577 2.54 -33.39 -8.49
C LEU A 577 3.11 -34.58 -7.70
N ARG A 578 2.95 -35.81 -8.20
CA ARG A 578 3.59 -37.03 -7.65
C ARG A 578 5.09 -37.11 -7.97
N GLY A 579 5.51 -36.49 -9.07
CA GLY A 579 6.91 -36.35 -9.46
C GLY A 579 7.63 -35.14 -8.85
N PHE A 580 6.96 -34.37 -7.99
CA PHE A 580 7.47 -33.14 -7.36
C PHE A 580 7.92 -32.04 -8.35
N GLU A 581 7.38 -32.04 -9.58
CA GLU A 581 7.77 -31.12 -10.67
C GLU A 581 7.74 -29.63 -10.27
N TYR A 582 6.78 -29.24 -9.43
CA TYR A 582 6.67 -27.89 -8.88
C TYR A 582 7.90 -27.46 -8.07
N GLN A 583 8.52 -28.37 -7.27
CA GLN A 583 9.78 -28.09 -6.58
C GLN A 583 10.96 -27.98 -7.56
N ALA A 584 10.95 -28.73 -8.67
CA ALA A 584 12.00 -28.65 -9.68
C ALA A 584 12.04 -27.28 -10.38
N HIS A 585 10.88 -26.73 -10.72
CA HIS A 585 10.78 -25.37 -11.28
C HIS A 585 11.24 -24.30 -10.28
N TYR A 586 10.87 -24.44 -9.01
CA TYR A 586 11.31 -23.54 -7.94
C TYR A 586 12.84 -23.59 -7.72
N LEU A 587 13.43 -24.79 -7.64
CA LEU A 587 14.88 -24.99 -7.52
C LEU A 587 15.66 -24.46 -8.74
N ASN A 588 15.11 -24.52 -9.94
CA ASN A 588 15.68 -23.88 -11.13
C ASN A 588 15.76 -22.34 -10.97
N LEU A 589 14.76 -21.71 -10.35
CA LEU A 589 14.81 -20.27 -10.06
C LEU A 589 15.85 -19.94 -8.98
N LEU A 590 15.90 -20.70 -7.88
CA LEU A 590 16.91 -20.48 -6.84
C LEU A 590 18.35 -20.61 -7.38
N ASP A 591 18.60 -21.64 -8.19
CA ASP A 591 19.89 -21.87 -8.86
C ASP A 591 20.24 -20.73 -9.86
N MET A 592 19.25 -20.21 -10.59
CA MET A 592 19.42 -19.03 -11.44
C MET A 592 19.80 -17.80 -10.60
N LEU A 593 19.07 -17.52 -9.53
CA LEU A 593 19.35 -16.39 -8.63
C LEU A 593 20.75 -16.50 -8.00
N GLY A 594 21.11 -17.67 -7.48
CA GLY A 594 22.38 -17.89 -6.79
C GLY A 594 23.63 -17.85 -7.69
N LYS A 595 23.49 -18.23 -8.97
CA LYS A 595 24.63 -18.29 -9.92
C LYS A 595 24.70 -17.13 -10.91
N GLN A 596 23.57 -16.51 -11.27
CA GLN A 596 23.51 -15.49 -12.33
C GLN A 596 23.33 -14.06 -11.78
N LEU A 597 23.03 -13.90 -10.48
CA LEU A 597 22.96 -12.59 -9.81
C LEU A 597 23.95 -12.50 -8.64
N ARG A 598 24.39 -11.28 -8.34
CA ARG A 598 25.17 -10.94 -7.14
C ARG A 598 24.22 -10.51 -6.02
N ILE A 599 23.50 -11.48 -5.46
CA ILE A 599 22.61 -11.21 -4.33
C ILE A 599 23.46 -10.96 -3.06
N PRO A 600 23.27 -9.84 -2.35
CA PRO A 600 24.14 -9.45 -1.25
C PRO A 600 23.84 -10.21 0.05
N GLU A 601 24.83 -10.27 0.93
CA GLU A 601 24.65 -10.56 2.36
C GLU A 601 23.88 -9.39 3.00
N ILE A 602 22.91 -9.69 3.84
CA ILE A 602 22.10 -8.69 4.56
C ILE A 602 22.41 -8.76 6.05
N THR A 603 22.51 -7.61 6.70
CA THR A 603 22.43 -7.47 8.17
C THR A 603 21.29 -6.52 8.52
N LEU A 604 20.44 -6.88 9.47
CA LEU A 604 19.47 -5.93 10.03
C LEU A 604 20.17 -5.03 11.06
N VAL A 605 19.92 -3.73 11.00
CA VAL A 605 20.53 -2.74 11.91
C VAL A 605 19.48 -1.83 12.55
N ALA A 606 19.87 -1.26 13.68
CA ALA A 606 19.11 -0.33 14.50
C ALA A 606 19.92 0.95 14.72
N GLY A 607 19.25 2.04 15.13
CA GLY A 607 19.92 3.26 15.54
C GLY A 607 20.79 3.01 16.77
N THR A 608 22.00 3.55 16.75
CA THR A 608 22.97 3.42 17.85
C THR A 608 23.45 4.79 18.32
N ARG A 609 24.27 4.84 19.38
CA ARG A 609 24.92 6.10 19.79
C ARG A 609 26.05 6.55 18.86
N GLN A 610 26.53 5.67 17.99
CA GLN A 610 27.60 5.96 17.02
C GLN A 610 27.00 6.34 15.66
N GLU A 611 25.96 5.65 15.26
CA GLU A 611 25.16 5.91 14.06
C GLU A 611 23.70 6.14 14.51
N PRO A 612 23.34 7.38 14.93
CA PRO A 612 21.99 7.72 15.36
C PRO A 612 21.02 7.76 14.17
N ASP A 613 19.73 7.69 14.50
CA ASP A 613 18.65 7.86 13.52
C ASP A 613 18.72 9.26 12.87
N ILE A 614 18.70 9.31 11.54
CA ILE A 614 18.63 10.55 10.75
C ILE A 614 17.18 11.02 10.69
N ALA A 615 16.94 12.27 11.08
CA ALA A 615 15.62 12.87 10.95
C ALA A 615 15.33 13.19 9.48
N VAL A 616 14.12 12.88 9.04
CA VAL A 616 13.62 13.17 7.70
C VAL A 616 12.34 13.99 7.84
N ASP A 617 12.23 15.07 7.08
CA ASP A 617 10.99 15.83 6.96
C ASP A 617 10.36 15.54 5.59
N LEU A 618 9.06 15.26 5.58
CA LEU A 618 8.28 15.00 4.37
C LEU A 618 7.43 16.22 4.03
N ILE A 619 7.66 16.82 2.88
CA ILE A 619 6.84 17.89 2.31
C ILE A 619 5.88 17.24 1.32
N LEU A 620 4.56 17.47 1.47
CA LEU A 620 3.54 17.00 0.53
C LEU A 620 2.71 18.16 0.00
N ASP A 621 2.55 18.20 -1.31
CA ASP A 621 1.50 18.98 -1.96
C ASP A 621 0.43 18.03 -2.51
N VAL A 622 -0.73 18.04 -1.86
CA VAL A 622 -1.88 17.18 -2.21
C VAL A 622 -2.91 18.01 -2.96
N GLY A 623 -2.58 18.35 -4.21
CA GLY A 623 -3.43 19.16 -5.08
C GLY A 623 -4.74 18.47 -5.49
N ASN A 624 -5.66 19.25 -6.07
CA ASN A 624 -6.96 18.73 -6.53
C ASN A 624 -6.83 17.72 -7.68
N SER A 625 -5.93 17.95 -8.64
CA SER A 625 -5.77 17.09 -9.83
C SER A 625 -4.46 16.29 -9.81
N HIS A 626 -3.38 16.86 -9.27
CA HIS A 626 -2.08 16.21 -9.10
C HIS A 626 -1.57 16.35 -7.66
N THR A 627 -0.74 15.40 -7.23
CA THR A 627 -0.04 15.37 -5.95
C THR A 627 1.45 15.16 -6.21
N CYS A 628 2.30 15.73 -5.35
CA CYS A 628 3.74 15.47 -5.31
C CYS A 628 4.27 15.49 -3.87
N GLY A 629 5.54 15.14 -3.70
CA GLY A 629 6.20 15.19 -2.40
C GLY A 629 7.72 15.20 -2.50
N ILE A 630 8.36 15.71 -1.45
CA ILE A 630 9.82 15.78 -1.30
C ILE A 630 10.17 15.32 0.11
N LEU A 631 11.20 14.50 0.24
CA LEU A 631 11.81 14.12 1.51
C LEU A 631 13.13 14.87 1.68
N VAL A 632 13.41 15.35 2.89
CA VAL A 632 14.63 16.10 3.23
C VAL A 632 15.30 15.46 4.45
N GLU A 633 16.54 15.00 4.31
CA GLU A 633 17.32 14.44 5.43
C GLU A 633 18.10 15.54 6.18
N ASP A 634 18.04 15.50 7.50
CA ASP A 634 18.77 16.41 8.39
C ASP A 634 20.11 15.78 8.83
N HIS A 635 21.21 16.27 8.25
CA HIS A 635 22.57 15.78 8.51
C HIS A 635 23.38 16.86 9.27
N PRO A 636 23.84 16.61 10.51
CA PRO A 636 24.53 17.63 11.33
C PRO A 636 25.84 18.20 10.74
N GLU A 637 26.45 17.51 9.78
CA GLU A 637 27.67 17.95 9.09
C GLU A 637 27.37 18.84 7.87
N GLU A 638 26.14 18.79 7.35
CA GLU A 638 25.72 19.50 6.15
C GLU A 638 25.09 20.85 6.51
N HIS A 639 25.63 21.92 5.94
CA HIS A 639 25.24 23.29 6.27
C HIS A 639 24.14 23.84 5.35
N ASN A 640 23.92 23.19 4.20
CA ASN A 640 22.81 23.48 3.31
C ASN A 640 21.69 22.43 3.49
N GLY A 641 20.70 22.76 4.32
CA GLY A 641 19.59 21.87 4.69
C GLY A 641 18.67 21.40 3.55
N LEU A 642 18.81 21.93 2.32
CA LEU A 642 18.08 21.42 1.14
C LEU A 642 18.93 20.51 0.24
N SER A 643 20.24 20.37 0.50
CA SER A 643 21.14 19.58 -0.35
C SER A 643 20.89 18.08 -0.28
N GLN A 644 20.35 17.57 0.84
CA GLN A 644 20.02 16.16 1.07
C GLN A 644 18.53 15.90 0.85
N SER A 645 17.96 16.48 -0.21
CA SER A 645 16.55 16.35 -0.58
C SER A 645 16.34 15.43 -1.80
N TYR A 646 15.17 14.80 -1.87
CA TYR A 646 14.80 13.90 -2.97
C TYR A 646 13.28 13.80 -3.16
N GLU A 647 12.86 13.55 -4.39
CA GLU A 647 11.46 13.37 -4.78
C GLU A 647 10.84 12.13 -4.11
N LEU A 648 9.57 12.23 -3.71
CA LEU A 648 8.75 11.09 -3.31
C LEU A 648 8.58 10.15 -4.50
N GLN A 649 8.87 8.86 -4.29
CA GLN A 649 8.76 7.82 -5.30
C GLN A 649 7.65 6.83 -4.92
N LEU A 650 6.76 6.57 -5.88
CA LEU A 650 5.69 5.58 -5.75
C LEU A 650 6.09 4.29 -6.47
N ARG A 651 6.15 3.17 -5.75
CA ARG A 651 6.29 1.83 -6.34
C ARG A 651 4.89 1.26 -6.62
N ASP A 652 4.66 0.81 -7.87
CA ASP A 652 3.42 0.08 -8.23
C ASP A 652 3.47 -1.29 -7.56
N LEU A 653 2.61 -1.57 -6.58
CA LEU A 653 2.72 -2.78 -5.76
C LEU A 653 2.25 -4.05 -6.49
N GLU A 654 1.36 -3.90 -7.48
CA GLU A 654 1.04 -4.99 -8.41
C GLU A 654 2.23 -5.29 -9.36
N GLN A 655 2.88 -4.24 -9.86
CA GLN A 655 4.00 -4.28 -10.81
C GLN A 655 5.30 -3.73 -10.19
N PRO A 656 5.86 -4.37 -9.14
CA PRO A 656 6.89 -3.80 -8.25
C PRO A 656 8.23 -3.50 -8.92
N HIS A 657 8.40 -3.91 -10.18
CA HIS A 657 9.52 -3.57 -11.04
C HIS A 657 9.38 -2.17 -11.68
N GLN A 658 8.33 -1.41 -11.36
CA GLN A 658 8.05 -0.06 -11.83
C GLN A 658 7.99 0.92 -10.65
N ILE A 659 8.64 2.07 -10.81
CA ILE A 659 8.72 3.14 -9.81
C ILE A 659 8.53 4.47 -10.53
N TYR A 660 7.75 5.37 -9.94
CA TYR A 660 7.41 6.67 -10.51
C TYR A 660 7.82 7.80 -9.57
N ASN A 661 8.55 8.78 -10.08
CA ASN A 661 9.01 9.98 -9.36
C ASN A 661 8.36 11.29 -9.85
N GLU A 662 7.53 11.22 -10.88
CA GLU A 662 6.79 12.37 -11.42
C GLU A 662 5.61 12.79 -10.53
N MET A 663 5.13 14.02 -10.73
CA MET A 663 3.81 14.44 -10.22
C MET A 663 2.73 13.49 -10.75
N PHE A 664 1.84 13.04 -9.87
CA PHE A 664 0.90 11.97 -10.17
C PHE A 664 -0.54 12.39 -9.90
N GLU A 665 -1.51 11.81 -10.62
CA GLU A 665 -2.93 12.17 -10.45
C GLU A 665 -3.38 11.90 -8.99
N SER A 666 -4.09 12.84 -8.36
CA SER A 666 -4.62 12.77 -6.97
C SER A 666 -5.75 11.75 -6.78
N ARG A 667 -5.78 10.73 -7.65
CA ARG A 667 -6.74 9.63 -7.68
C ARG A 667 -6.34 8.57 -6.67
N ILE A 668 -7.36 7.97 -6.06
CA ILE A 668 -7.24 6.70 -5.36
C ILE A 668 -8.12 5.63 -6.01
N GLU A 669 -7.66 4.38 -5.97
CA GLU A 669 -8.50 3.19 -6.22
C GLU A 669 -8.23 2.17 -5.11
N PHE A 670 -9.28 1.48 -4.65
CA PHE A 670 -9.16 0.41 -3.67
C PHE A 670 -8.49 -0.81 -4.31
N ALA A 671 -7.38 -1.26 -3.73
CA ALA A 671 -6.71 -2.51 -4.10
C ALA A 671 -5.83 -3.01 -2.95
N HIS A 672 -5.91 -4.30 -2.65
CA HIS A 672 -5.08 -4.94 -1.64
C HIS A 672 -3.65 -5.14 -2.15
N ALA A 673 -2.64 -4.75 -1.36
CA ALA A 673 -1.25 -5.09 -1.66
C ALA A 673 -1.04 -6.59 -1.41
N GLN A 674 -0.59 -7.34 -2.42
CA GLN A 674 -0.43 -8.79 -2.33
C GLN A 674 1.00 -9.20 -2.70
N PHE A 675 1.75 -9.62 -1.69
CA PHE A 675 3.11 -10.16 -1.83
C PHE A 675 3.10 -11.70 -1.87
N GLY A 676 2.07 -12.30 -2.47
CA GLY A 676 1.75 -13.73 -2.34
C GLY A 676 0.39 -13.93 -1.66
N LYS A 677 -0.02 -15.19 -1.47
CA LYS A 677 -1.36 -15.51 -0.95
C LYS A 677 -1.38 -15.46 0.59
N PRO A 678 -2.26 -14.65 1.22
CA PRO A 678 -2.25 -14.47 2.68
C PRO A 678 -2.55 -15.74 3.50
N ASN A 679 -3.25 -16.72 2.92
CA ASN A 679 -3.53 -18.01 3.57
C ASN A 679 -2.24 -18.76 3.92
N PHE A 680 -1.15 -18.65 3.14
CA PHE A 680 0.13 -19.27 3.47
C PHE A 680 0.90 -18.49 4.55
N SER A 681 0.70 -17.17 4.67
CA SER A 681 1.15 -16.42 5.85
C SER A 681 0.44 -16.92 7.11
N LEU A 682 -0.91 -17.06 7.06
CA LEU A 682 -1.71 -17.60 8.15
C LEU A 682 -1.31 -19.03 8.51
N GLU A 683 -1.18 -19.91 7.51
CA GLU A 683 -0.75 -21.31 7.70
C GLU A 683 0.62 -21.34 8.36
N SER A 684 1.58 -20.52 7.92
CA SER A 684 2.93 -20.50 8.53
C SER A 684 2.95 -20.22 10.04
N GLY A 685 1.90 -19.57 10.58
CA GLY A 685 1.85 -19.01 11.93
C GLY A 685 1.92 -17.48 11.94
N ARG A 686 2.69 -16.92 11.00
CA ARG A 686 2.95 -15.47 10.85
C ARG A 686 1.89 -14.77 9.99
N GLU A 687 0.68 -14.59 10.53
CA GLU A 687 -0.45 -13.97 9.80
C GLU A 687 -0.26 -12.48 9.47
N ASP A 688 0.68 -11.81 10.14
CA ASP A 688 1.06 -10.41 9.92
C ASP A 688 2.20 -10.22 8.88
N ALA A 689 2.67 -11.30 8.25
CA ALA A 689 3.77 -11.26 7.29
C ALA A 689 3.38 -10.50 6.00
N PHE A 690 4.23 -9.55 5.61
CA PHE A 690 4.12 -8.73 4.41
C PHE A 690 2.87 -7.82 4.37
N LEU A 691 2.41 -7.36 5.54
CA LEU A 691 1.38 -6.33 5.62
C LEU A 691 1.89 -4.98 5.07
N TRP A 692 1.11 -4.38 4.18
CA TRP A 692 1.26 -2.99 3.77
C TRP A 692 0.19 -2.15 4.50
N PRO A 693 0.54 -1.01 5.12
CA PRO A 693 -0.39 -0.25 5.97
C PRO A 693 -1.37 0.63 5.17
N SER A 694 -1.96 0.09 4.10
CA SER A 694 -2.95 0.77 3.24
C SER A 694 -3.71 -0.21 2.34
N ILE A 695 -5.02 0.06 2.15
CA ILE A 695 -5.94 -0.70 1.28
C ILE A 695 -6.27 0.01 -0.05
N VAL A 696 -5.59 1.12 -0.36
CA VAL A 696 -5.76 1.90 -1.60
C VAL A 696 -4.41 2.07 -2.32
N ARG A 697 -4.45 2.30 -3.63
CA ARG A 697 -3.29 2.74 -4.42
C ARG A 697 -3.51 4.17 -4.90
N VAL A 698 -2.41 4.84 -5.24
CA VAL A 698 -2.37 6.23 -5.72
C VAL A 698 -1.56 6.35 -7.02
N GLY A 699 -1.66 7.49 -7.69
CA GLY A 699 -0.85 7.79 -8.88
C GLY A 699 -1.05 6.81 -10.04
N ARG A 700 0.03 6.48 -10.78
CA ARG A 700 -0.08 5.67 -12.01
C ARG A 700 -0.69 4.29 -11.79
N GLU A 701 -0.46 3.65 -10.64
CA GLU A 701 -1.10 2.37 -10.29
C GLU A 701 -2.63 2.53 -10.21
N ALA A 702 -3.10 3.57 -9.51
CA ALA A 702 -4.52 3.89 -9.41
C ALA A 702 -5.13 4.29 -10.76
N SER A 703 -4.47 5.14 -11.55
CA SER A 703 -4.96 5.53 -12.88
C SER A 703 -5.04 4.31 -13.82
N ARG A 704 -4.07 3.38 -13.76
CA ARG A 704 -4.09 2.10 -14.49
C ARG A 704 -5.26 1.22 -14.07
N MET A 705 -5.52 1.08 -12.76
CA MET A 705 -6.66 0.32 -12.24
C MET A 705 -8.00 0.95 -12.65
N ALA A 706 -8.13 2.27 -12.56
CA ALA A 706 -9.33 3.00 -12.95
C ALA A 706 -9.69 2.81 -14.42
N LEU A 707 -8.68 2.82 -15.31
CA LEU A 707 -8.84 2.58 -16.76
C LEU A 707 -9.13 1.11 -17.10
N ALA A 708 -8.68 0.16 -16.27
CA ALA A 708 -8.92 -1.27 -16.46
C ALA A 708 -10.31 -1.74 -15.96
N ARG A 709 -11.04 -0.89 -15.23
CA ARG A 709 -12.31 -1.27 -14.59
C ARG A 709 -13.38 -1.70 -15.59
N LEU A 710 -13.97 -2.86 -15.32
CA LEU A 710 -14.91 -3.57 -16.21
C LEU A 710 -16.35 -3.03 -16.17
N GLY A 711 -16.57 -1.76 -15.81
CA GLY A 711 -17.90 -1.13 -15.91
C GLY A 711 -18.98 -1.67 -14.98
N THR A 712 -18.62 -2.53 -14.03
CA THR A 712 -19.50 -3.19 -13.06
C THR A 712 -20.06 -2.23 -12.00
N GLU A 713 -21.10 -2.67 -11.28
CA GLU A 713 -21.74 -1.85 -10.23
C GLU A 713 -20.85 -1.65 -9.00
N GLY A 714 -20.98 -0.49 -8.35
CA GLY A 714 -20.24 -0.12 -7.12
C GLY A 714 -18.96 0.66 -7.40
N SER A 715 -18.57 1.54 -6.49
CA SER A 715 -17.45 2.48 -6.69
C SER A 715 -16.11 1.87 -6.29
N SER A 716 -15.12 1.94 -7.18
CA SER A 716 -13.77 1.39 -6.97
C SER A 716 -12.77 2.40 -6.39
N GLY A 717 -13.09 3.69 -6.45
CA GLY A 717 -12.12 4.75 -6.20
C GLY A 717 -12.68 6.14 -6.49
N LEU A 718 -11.85 7.16 -6.24
CA LEU A 718 -12.22 8.58 -6.29
C LEU A 718 -11.09 9.38 -6.94
N SER A 719 -11.43 10.28 -7.87
CA SER A 719 -10.44 11.02 -8.65
C SER A 719 -9.71 12.11 -7.88
N SER A 720 -10.28 12.58 -6.76
CA SER A 720 -9.67 13.59 -5.88
C SER A 720 -10.37 13.60 -4.52
N PRO A 721 -9.79 13.03 -3.46
CA PRO A 721 -10.33 13.15 -2.11
C PRO A 721 -10.36 14.61 -1.60
N ARG A 722 -9.45 15.48 -2.06
CA ARG A 722 -9.36 16.89 -1.64
C ARG A 722 -10.68 17.64 -1.91
N ARG A 723 -11.28 17.44 -3.09
CA ARG A 723 -12.57 18.05 -3.48
C ARG A 723 -13.76 17.64 -2.58
N TYR A 724 -13.62 16.61 -1.74
CA TYR A 724 -14.67 16.06 -0.87
C TYR A 724 -14.31 16.03 0.62
N LEU A 725 -13.30 16.81 1.06
CA LEU A 725 -12.94 16.91 2.49
C LEU A 725 -14.13 17.20 3.41
N TRP A 726 -15.09 18.01 2.96
CA TRP A 726 -16.30 18.40 3.71
C TRP A 726 -17.38 17.30 3.77
N ASP A 727 -17.29 16.24 2.98
CA ASP A 727 -18.32 15.19 2.88
C ASP A 727 -18.00 14.02 3.82
N GLU A 728 -18.40 14.18 5.08
CA GLU A 728 -18.22 13.18 6.14
C GLU A 728 -19.37 12.16 6.22
N GLU A 729 -20.39 12.29 5.37
CA GLU A 729 -21.55 11.39 5.32
C GLU A 729 -21.20 9.98 4.80
N SER A 730 -21.95 8.97 5.27
CA SER A 730 -21.79 7.57 4.87
C SER A 730 -22.10 7.38 3.37
N TYR A 731 -21.17 6.77 2.63
CA TYR A 731 -21.34 6.51 1.20
C TYR A 731 -22.14 5.22 0.98
N THR A 732 -23.48 5.34 1.01
CA THR A 732 -24.43 4.23 0.96
C THR A 732 -24.18 3.17 -0.14
N PRO A 733 -23.80 3.53 -1.40
CA PRO A 733 -23.52 2.52 -2.45
C PRO A 733 -22.35 1.59 -2.12
N GLY A 734 -21.47 2.00 -1.21
CA GLY A 734 -20.30 1.27 -0.77
C GLY A 734 -19.13 1.28 -1.77
N TRP A 735 -17.97 0.90 -1.25
CA TRP A 735 -16.71 0.78 -1.98
C TRP A 735 -16.38 -0.69 -2.25
N ARG A 736 -15.78 -0.94 -3.42
CA ARG A 736 -15.35 -2.26 -3.89
C ARG A 736 -13.89 -2.21 -4.30
N PHE A 737 -13.19 -3.33 -4.22
CA PHE A 737 -11.85 -3.45 -4.78
C PHE A 737 -11.91 -3.39 -6.30
N SER A 738 -11.01 -2.62 -6.92
CA SER A 738 -10.93 -2.39 -8.37
C SER A 738 -10.67 -3.64 -9.22
N LYS A 739 -10.36 -4.77 -8.57
CA LYS A 739 -10.18 -6.08 -9.18
C LYS A 739 -10.86 -7.16 -8.37
N THR A 740 -11.43 -8.12 -9.08
CA THR A 740 -11.80 -9.42 -8.52
C THR A 740 -10.56 -10.29 -8.34
N VAL A 741 -10.42 -10.93 -7.18
CA VAL A 741 -9.49 -12.06 -7.00
C VAL A 741 -10.19 -13.33 -7.48
N GLY A 742 -9.58 -14.05 -8.42
CA GLY A 742 -10.15 -15.28 -8.99
C GLY A 742 -11.40 -15.06 -9.86
N ASN A 743 -12.17 -16.13 -10.04
CA ASN A 743 -13.33 -16.20 -10.94
C ASN A 743 -14.65 -15.65 -10.35
N ALA A 744 -14.60 -14.81 -9.31
CA ALA A 744 -15.84 -14.34 -8.68
C ALA A 744 -16.65 -13.41 -9.61
N ALA A 745 -17.98 -13.57 -9.61
CA ALA A 745 -18.87 -12.84 -10.53
C ALA A 745 -19.03 -11.35 -10.22
N LEU A 746 -18.61 -10.90 -9.03
CA LEU A 746 -18.70 -9.52 -8.54
C LEU A 746 -17.39 -9.08 -7.88
N GLU A 747 -17.08 -7.79 -8.01
CA GLU A 747 -15.98 -7.14 -7.29
C GLU A 747 -16.24 -7.18 -5.77
N PRO A 748 -15.29 -7.66 -4.94
CA PRO A 748 -15.49 -7.77 -3.50
C PRO A 748 -15.54 -6.39 -2.83
N HIS A 749 -16.26 -6.29 -1.70
CA HIS A 749 -16.26 -5.07 -0.87
C HIS A 749 -14.85 -4.69 -0.42
N ALA A 750 -14.58 -3.39 -0.31
CA ALA A 750 -13.26 -2.83 -0.01
C ALA A 750 -12.83 -3.00 1.47
N ILE A 751 -12.98 -4.21 2.02
CA ILE A 751 -12.68 -4.56 3.41
C ILE A 751 -11.48 -5.52 3.41
N ALA A 752 -10.32 -5.05 3.86
CA ALA A 752 -9.14 -5.90 4.00
C ALA A 752 -8.23 -5.46 5.17
N ALA A 753 -7.43 -6.41 5.65
CA ALA A 753 -6.36 -6.13 6.60
C ALA A 753 -5.33 -5.14 5.99
N PRO A 754 -4.65 -4.32 6.81
CA PRO A 754 -4.82 -4.21 8.26
C PRO A 754 -6.07 -3.41 8.68
N PHE A 755 -6.68 -2.64 7.78
CA PHE A 755 -7.73 -1.69 8.16
C PHE A 755 -9.09 -2.30 8.53
N THR A 756 -9.41 -3.55 8.15
CA THR A 756 -10.60 -4.27 8.64
C THR A 756 -10.79 -4.16 10.15
N HIS A 757 -9.70 -4.12 10.92
CA HIS A 757 -9.70 -4.08 12.38
C HIS A 757 -9.42 -2.68 12.97
N LEU A 758 -9.15 -1.67 12.12
CA LEU A 758 -8.71 -0.33 12.55
C LEU A 758 -9.69 0.79 12.18
N ILE A 759 -10.65 0.57 11.27
CA ILE A 759 -11.71 1.54 10.92
C ILE A 759 -13.12 0.92 11.01
N ASN A 760 -14.14 1.77 11.15
CA ASN A 760 -15.56 1.40 11.10
C ASN A 760 -16.16 1.49 9.67
N ASP A 761 -17.48 1.29 9.54
CA ASP A 761 -18.21 1.33 8.25
C ASP A 761 -18.06 2.67 7.51
N GLU A 762 -17.96 3.79 8.24
CA GLU A 762 -17.79 5.16 7.70
C GLU A 762 -16.33 5.54 7.42
N GLY A 763 -15.36 4.69 7.79
CA GLY A 763 -13.93 4.90 7.57
C GLY A 763 -13.23 5.69 8.67
N GLN A 764 -13.92 5.94 9.78
CA GLN A 764 -13.37 6.57 10.98
C GLN A 764 -12.45 5.59 11.73
N PRO A 765 -11.25 5.99 12.18
CA PRO A 765 -10.37 5.12 12.97
C PRO A 765 -10.96 4.76 14.32
N LEU A 766 -10.94 3.47 14.69
CA LEU A 766 -11.56 2.97 15.92
C LEU A 766 -10.95 3.58 17.18
N PHE A 767 -9.68 3.99 17.17
CA PHE A 767 -9.06 4.66 18.31
C PHE A 767 -9.69 6.02 18.65
N THR A 768 -10.39 6.66 17.70
CA THR A 768 -11.15 7.90 17.91
C THR A 768 -12.57 7.64 18.46
N VAL A 769 -13.02 6.38 18.45
CA VAL A 769 -14.36 5.95 18.89
C VAL A 769 -14.27 5.40 20.33
N PRO A 770 -15.23 5.71 21.22
CA PRO A 770 -15.29 5.13 22.57
C PRO A 770 -15.22 3.61 22.56
N PHE A 771 -14.43 3.03 23.47
CA PHE A 771 -14.07 1.60 23.43
C PHE A 771 -15.27 0.65 23.35
N ASP A 772 -16.33 0.92 24.11
CA ASP A 772 -17.55 0.09 24.15
C ASP A 772 -18.44 0.22 22.90
N ASP A 773 -18.23 1.25 22.08
CA ASP A 773 -18.97 1.52 20.84
C ASP A 773 -18.22 1.05 19.58
N ARG A 774 -16.90 0.82 19.67
CA ARG A 774 -16.05 0.37 18.54
C ARG A 774 -16.63 -0.87 17.87
N LEU A 775 -16.79 -0.80 16.55
CA LEU A 775 -17.08 -1.94 15.69
C LEU A 775 -16.14 -1.89 14.47
N PRO A 776 -15.44 -2.98 14.12
CA PRO A 776 -14.70 -3.08 12.86
C PRO A 776 -15.65 -2.97 11.66
N VAL A 777 -15.12 -2.63 10.49
CA VAL A 777 -15.92 -2.47 9.27
C VAL A 777 -16.60 -3.77 8.82
N PHE A 778 -17.93 -3.78 8.90
CA PHE A 778 -18.85 -4.79 8.35
C PHE A 778 -19.34 -4.42 6.95
N SER A 779 -19.33 -3.14 6.58
CA SER A 779 -19.70 -2.63 5.26
C SER A 779 -18.84 -1.43 4.91
N ALA A 780 -18.10 -1.50 3.79
CA ALA A 780 -17.24 -0.41 3.32
C ALA A 780 -18.07 0.77 2.77
N GLN A 781 -18.74 1.53 3.63
CA GLN A 781 -19.54 2.73 3.30
C GLN A 781 -18.78 4.02 3.64
N TYR A 782 -17.45 3.97 3.50
CA TYR A 782 -16.52 5.03 3.86
C TYR A 782 -16.94 6.40 3.30
N SER A 783 -16.93 7.44 4.14
CA SER A 783 -17.25 8.80 3.67
C SER A 783 -16.23 9.28 2.65
N ARG A 784 -16.63 10.13 1.68
CA ARG A 784 -15.67 10.65 0.68
C ARG A 784 -14.56 11.49 1.32
N SER A 785 -14.78 12.02 2.52
CA SER A 785 -13.76 12.67 3.35
C SER A 785 -12.75 11.66 3.95
N SER A 786 -13.19 10.50 4.47
CA SER A 786 -12.27 9.49 5.03
C SER A 786 -11.36 8.83 3.98
N LEU A 787 -11.77 8.84 2.71
CA LEU A 787 -10.92 8.47 1.58
C LEU A 787 -9.64 9.34 1.49
N MET A 788 -9.63 10.56 2.04
CA MET A 788 -8.38 11.33 2.20
C MET A 788 -7.45 10.68 3.22
N THR A 789 -7.95 10.22 4.36
CA THR A 789 -7.14 9.47 5.35
C THR A 789 -6.48 8.26 4.68
N LEU A 790 -7.24 7.51 3.87
CA LEU A 790 -6.72 6.34 3.15
C LEU A 790 -5.65 6.72 2.12
N MET A 791 -5.84 7.82 1.37
CA MET A 791 -4.82 8.36 0.46
C MET A 791 -3.51 8.72 1.19
N LEU A 792 -3.64 9.41 2.33
CA LEU A 792 -2.50 9.82 3.15
C LEU A 792 -1.79 8.63 3.80
N CYS A 793 -2.51 7.56 4.18
CA CYS A 793 -1.91 6.29 4.61
C CYS A 793 -1.02 5.69 3.52
N GLU A 794 -1.46 5.69 2.25
CA GLU A 794 -0.66 5.16 1.13
C GLU A 794 0.60 6.01 0.88
N LEU A 795 0.47 7.35 0.85
CA LEU A 795 1.61 8.25 0.66
C LEU A 795 2.63 8.12 1.80
N LEU A 796 2.15 8.00 3.04
CA LEU A 796 2.98 7.78 4.21
C LEU A 796 3.68 6.41 4.15
N ALA A 797 2.99 5.34 3.73
CA ALA A 797 3.56 4.01 3.56
C ALA A 797 4.69 3.99 2.51
N GLN A 798 4.45 4.60 1.35
CA GLN A 798 5.45 4.75 0.28
C GLN A 798 6.67 5.56 0.78
N SER A 799 6.44 6.69 1.46
CA SER A 799 7.49 7.54 2.04
C SER A 799 8.36 6.79 3.06
N LEU A 800 7.74 6.07 4.00
CA LEU A 800 8.44 5.31 5.05
C LEU A 800 9.29 4.16 4.47
N SER A 801 8.77 3.48 3.44
CA SER A 801 9.52 2.45 2.71
C SER A 801 10.69 3.06 1.94
N GLN A 802 10.45 4.14 1.19
CA GLN A 802 11.46 4.81 0.36
C GLN A 802 12.65 5.31 1.19
N MET A 803 12.41 6.05 2.29
CA MET A 803 13.47 6.68 3.08
C MET A 803 14.42 5.67 3.75
N ASN A 804 13.95 4.45 4.01
CA ASN A 804 14.79 3.38 4.57
C ASN A 804 15.31 2.39 3.52
N SER A 805 14.87 2.51 2.25
CA SER A 805 15.30 1.62 1.18
C SER A 805 16.81 1.64 0.95
N ALA A 806 17.40 0.46 0.81
CA ALA A 806 18.84 0.33 0.59
C ALA A 806 19.29 1.07 -0.68
N ALA A 807 18.44 1.12 -1.71
CA ALA A 807 18.69 1.86 -2.95
C ALA A 807 18.71 3.39 -2.74
N GLN A 808 17.87 3.94 -1.84
CA GLN A 808 17.87 5.38 -1.57
C GLN A 808 18.97 5.77 -0.59
N ARG A 809 19.15 5.02 0.51
CA ARG A 809 20.20 5.31 1.51
C ARG A 809 21.61 5.21 0.92
N ALA A 810 21.84 4.35 -0.07
CA ALA A 810 23.12 4.26 -0.79
C ALA A 810 23.48 5.51 -1.63
N LYS A 811 22.52 6.42 -1.88
CA LYS A 811 22.76 7.71 -2.56
C LYS A 811 23.08 8.85 -1.58
N MET A 812 22.86 8.62 -0.28
CA MET A 812 22.95 9.63 0.77
C MET A 812 24.15 9.40 1.68
N MET A 813 24.44 10.39 2.53
CA MET A 813 25.41 10.22 3.62
C MET A 813 24.93 9.17 4.64
N ASN A 814 25.88 8.50 5.29
CA ASN A 814 25.64 7.50 6.34
C ASN A 814 24.63 6.41 5.90
N ASP A 815 25.01 5.62 4.89
CA ASP A 815 24.14 4.61 4.24
C ASP A 815 23.73 3.43 5.14
N SER A 816 24.31 3.31 6.33
CA SER A 816 23.94 2.34 7.38
C SER A 816 22.88 2.86 8.34
N ALA A 817 22.80 4.17 8.60
CA ALA A 817 21.91 4.75 9.61
C ALA A 817 20.42 4.65 9.23
N PRO A 818 19.52 4.40 10.20
CA PRO A 818 18.07 4.48 9.98
C PRO A 818 17.60 5.90 9.65
N ARG A 819 16.53 6.00 8.87
CA ARG A 819 15.78 7.26 8.67
C ARG A 819 14.51 7.22 9.52
N ARG A 820 14.18 8.35 10.16
CA ARG A 820 12.95 8.54 10.95
C ARG A 820 12.23 9.80 10.51
N LEU A 821 10.94 9.64 10.21
CA LEU A 821 10.08 10.76 9.85
C LEU A 821 9.82 11.63 11.08
N ARG A 822 10.20 12.91 11.01
CA ARG A 822 10.12 13.90 12.09
C ARG A 822 8.95 14.86 11.88
N ASN A 823 8.88 15.52 10.72
CA ASN A 823 7.77 16.39 10.35
C ASN A 823 7.09 15.90 9.07
N ILE A 824 5.78 16.18 8.97
CA ILE A 824 5.01 16.15 7.73
C ILE A 824 4.48 17.57 7.51
N ILE A 825 4.95 18.20 6.43
CA ILE A 825 4.64 19.57 6.05
C ILE A 825 3.66 19.51 4.89
N LEU A 826 2.40 19.89 5.13
CA LEU A 826 1.36 19.93 4.10
C LEU A 826 1.22 21.36 3.56
N THR A 827 1.39 21.54 2.25
CA THR A 827 1.05 22.80 1.58
C THR A 827 -0.46 22.92 1.41
N LEU A 828 -0.97 24.16 1.47
CA LEU A 828 -2.40 24.46 1.38
C LEU A 828 -2.69 25.56 0.33
N PRO A 829 -3.88 25.57 -0.29
CA PRO A 829 -4.28 26.67 -1.16
C PRO A 829 -4.38 27.94 -0.33
N SER A 830 -3.91 29.06 -0.86
CA SER A 830 -3.85 30.34 -0.16
C SER A 830 -5.24 30.77 0.33
N ALA A 831 -6.32 30.37 -0.36
CA ALA A 831 -7.70 30.67 0.00
C ALA A 831 -8.46 29.59 0.81
N MET A 832 -7.85 28.47 1.23
CA MET A 832 -8.59 27.35 1.82
C MET A 832 -9.35 27.71 3.13
N PRO A 833 -10.66 27.40 3.24
CA PRO A 833 -11.47 27.71 4.42
C PRO A 833 -10.95 27.08 5.73
N LYS A 834 -11.09 27.80 6.86
CA LYS A 834 -10.68 27.28 8.18
C LYS A 834 -11.23 25.88 8.51
N PRO A 835 -12.52 25.54 8.26
CA PRO A 835 -13.03 24.20 8.54
C PRO A 835 -12.37 23.11 7.68
N GLU A 836 -12.18 23.35 6.38
CA GLU A 836 -11.55 22.37 5.49
C GLU A 836 -10.08 22.12 5.85
N ARG A 837 -9.34 23.17 6.26
CA ARG A 837 -7.97 23.03 6.79
C ARG A 837 -7.92 22.16 8.04
N GLU A 838 -8.91 22.27 8.92
CA GLU A 838 -8.96 21.47 10.15
C GLU A 838 -9.38 20.02 9.88
N ILE A 839 -10.30 19.80 8.94
CA ILE A 839 -10.61 18.44 8.47
C ILE A 839 -9.35 17.81 7.86
N PHE A 840 -8.61 18.51 7.00
CA PHE A 840 -7.39 17.97 6.40
C PHE A 840 -6.30 17.67 7.44
N ARG A 841 -6.12 18.54 8.46
CA ARG A 841 -5.26 18.28 9.63
C ARG A 841 -5.63 16.97 10.32
N ARG A 842 -6.91 16.81 10.66
CA ARG A 842 -7.44 15.60 11.30
C ARG A 842 -7.22 14.36 10.42
N ARG A 843 -7.49 14.43 9.11
CA ARG A 843 -7.26 13.31 8.17
C ARG A 843 -5.78 12.88 8.13
N MET A 844 -4.84 13.80 8.23
CA MET A 844 -3.41 13.48 8.34
C MET A 844 -3.05 12.82 9.69
N GLN A 845 -3.57 13.35 10.80
CA GLN A 845 -3.36 12.77 12.14
C GLN A 845 -3.96 11.36 12.25
N GLU A 846 -5.17 11.16 11.72
CA GLU A 846 -5.82 9.86 11.59
C GLU A 846 -4.96 8.88 10.76
N ALA A 847 -4.37 9.34 9.65
CA ALA A 847 -3.53 8.51 8.80
C ALA A 847 -2.22 8.08 9.50
N ILE A 848 -1.57 8.99 10.22
CA ILE A 848 -0.39 8.65 11.04
C ILE A 848 -0.76 7.59 12.09
N GLY A 849 -1.88 7.77 12.81
CA GLY A 849 -2.34 6.82 13.83
C GLY A 849 -2.69 5.44 13.25
N LEU A 850 -3.35 5.40 12.09
CA LEU A 850 -3.64 4.15 11.38
C LEU A 850 -2.36 3.43 10.94
N VAL A 851 -1.40 4.15 10.34
CA VAL A 851 -0.12 3.56 9.90
C VAL A 851 0.70 3.06 11.11
N TRP A 852 0.83 3.85 12.18
CA TRP A 852 1.57 3.44 13.40
C TRP A 852 0.98 2.17 14.04
N LYS A 853 -0.36 2.06 14.10
CA LYS A 853 -1.05 0.87 14.63
C LYS A 853 -0.94 -0.32 13.68
N ALA A 854 -1.11 -0.12 12.37
CA ALA A 854 -0.95 -1.17 11.35
C ALA A 854 0.48 -1.75 11.31
N MET A 855 1.49 -0.91 11.54
CA MET A 855 2.90 -1.30 11.65
C MET A 855 3.24 -1.97 13.00
N GLY A 856 2.33 -1.97 13.99
CA GLY A 856 2.59 -2.45 15.33
C GLY A 856 3.55 -1.56 16.14
N TRP A 857 3.80 -0.32 15.70
CA TRP A 857 4.66 0.65 16.40
C TRP A 857 3.94 1.33 17.57
N HIS A 858 2.62 1.21 17.65
CA HIS A 858 1.80 1.75 18.72
C HIS A 858 0.66 0.75 19.05
N PRO A 859 0.27 0.56 20.33
CA PRO A 859 -0.77 -0.42 20.70
C PRO A 859 -2.09 -0.21 19.96
N THR A 860 -2.70 -1.28 19.45
CA THR A 860 -3.88 -1.22 18.58
C THR A 860 -5.05 -0.44 19.17
N ASP A 861 -5.41 -0.72 20.43
CA ASP A 861 -6.62 -0.17 21.06
C ASP A 861 -6.43 1.19 21.75
N ASP A 862 -5.20 1.62 22.03
CA ASP A 862 -4.94 2.83 22.81
C ASP A 862 -5.28 4.12 22.04
N GLY A 863 -5.37 5.25 22.72
CA GLY A 863 -5.57 6.55 22.06
C GLY A 863 -4.35 6.99 21.25
N PHE A 864 -4.51 7.98 20.37
CA PHE A 864 -3.40 8.53 19.56
C PHE A 864 -3.53 10.05 19.32
N ASN A 865 -4.46 10.72 20.01
CA ASN A 865 -4.84 12.09 19.71
C ASN A 865 -4.00 13.13 20.46
N THR A 866 -3.34 12.72 21.55
CA THR A 866 -2.53 13.59 22.42
C THR A 866 -1.07 13.16 22.47
N GLU A 867 -0.16 14.08 22.78
CA GLU A 867 1.28 13.76 22.92
C GLU A 867 1.56 12.72 24.02
N GLN A 868 0.76 12.71 25.08
CA GLN A 868 0.86 11.70 26.15
C GLN A 868 0.48 10.29 25.64
N GLU A 869 -0.51 10.18 24.76
CA GLU A 869 -0.89 8.91 24.14
C GLU A 869 0.15 8.47 23.09
N LYS A 870 0.61 9.40 22.23
CA LYS A 870 1.68 9.13 21.25
C LYS A 870 2.96 8.64 21.89
N ALA A 871 3.28 9.07 23.12
CA ALA A 871 4.46 8.63 23.87
C ALA A 871 4.47 7.11 24.21
N ALA A 872 3.36 6.39 24.06
CA ALA A 872 3.32 4.93 24.12
C ALA A 872 3.85 4.23 22.85
N SER A 873 4.18 4.98 21.80
CA SER A 873 4.70 4.44 20.53
C SER A 873 6.18 4.06 20.65
N ARG A 874 6.57 2.91 20.10
CA ARG A 874 7.96 2.44 20.02
C ARG A 874 8.85 3.38 19.19
N PHE A 875 8.28 4.02 18.18
CA PHE A 875 8.93 5.08 17.41
C PHE A 875 8.10 6.37 17.48
N PRO A 876 8.72 7.56 17.65
CA PRO A 876 8.02 8.83 17.69
C PRO A 876 7.13 9.02 16.47
N ALA A 877 5.89 9.47 16.68
CA ALA A 877 5.01 9.90 15.60
C ALA A 877 5.44 11.29 15.10
N PRO A 878 5.40 11.58 13.79
CA PRO A 878 5.79 12.87 13.26
C PRO A 878 4.80 13.98 13.61
N ASP A 879 5.31 15.20 13.70
CA ASP A 879 4.52 16.42 13.82
C ASP A 879 3.93 16.84 12.47
N VAL A 880 2.74 17.46 12.49
CA VAL A 880 2.05 17.92 11.27
C VAL A 880 2.04 19.44 11.20
N GLN A 881 2.74 19.99 10.22
CA GLN A 881 2.83 21.43 9.94
C GLN A 881 1.96 21.78 8.73
N MET A 882 1.24 22.90 8.80
CA MET A 882 0.29 23.35 7.76
C MET A 882 0.20 24.88 7.66
N GLU A 883 1.28 25.56 8.04
CA GLU A 883 1.41 27.02 8.06
C GLU A 883 1.73 27.58 6.66
N TRP A 884 2.21 26.72 5.76
CA TRP A 884 2.66 27.06 4.41
C TRP A 884 1.52 27.03 3.39
N ASP A 885 1.41 28.07 2.57
CA ASP A 885 0.52 28.10 1.42
C ASP A 885 1.26 27.92 0.08
N GLU A 886 0.62 27.21 -0.84
CA GLU A 886 1.12 26.76 -2.15
C GLU A 886 1.77 27.93 -2.94
N ALA A 887 1.03 29.04 -3.09
CA ALA A 887 1.51 30.21 -3.81
C ALA A 887 2.72 30.91 -3.15
N THR A 888 2.84 30.89 -1.81
CA THR A 888 4.02 31.41 -1.09
C THR A 888 5.22 30.47 -1.21
N CYS A 889 5.02 29.15 -1.26
CA CYS A 889 6.10 28.19 -1.43
C CYS A 889 6.86 28.40 -2.74
N GLY A 890 6.15 28.65 -3.85
CA GLY A 890 6.76 29.01 -5.13
C GLY A 890 7.64 30.28 -5.05
N GLN A 891 7.19 31.29 -4.30
CA GLN A 891 7.98 32.52 -4.08
C GLN A 891 9.27 32.23 -3.29
N MET A 892 9.23 31.33 -2.30
CA MET A 892 10.42 30.96 -1.52
C MET A 892 11.48 30.23 -2.34
N VAL A 893 11.07 29.27 -3.18
CA VAL A 893 12.01 28.54 -4.04
C VAL A 893 12.70 29.51 -5.01
N TYR A 894 11.94 30.45 -5.58
CA TYR A 894 12.50 31.55 -6.39
C TYR A 894 13.49 32.41 -5.58
N LEU A 895 13.12 32.90 -4.40
CA LEU A 895 14.00 33.72 -3.56
C LEU A 895 15.27 32.99 -3.13
N TYR A 896 15.18 31.69 -2.80
CA TYR A 896 16.34 30.87 -2.44
C TYR A 896 17.27 30.69 -3.64
N ASN A 897 16.75 30.29 -4.79
CA ASN A 897 17.55 30.10 -6.01
C ASN A 897 18.23 31.40 -6.45
N GLU A 898 17.50 32.51 -6.49
CA GLU A 898 18.12 33.79 -6.86
C GLU A 898 19.15 34.23 -5.82
N SER A 899 18.80 34.31 -4.53
CA SER A 899 19.72 34.85 -3.51
C SER A 899 20.94 33.97 -3.26
N GLN A 900 20.76 32.65 -3.11
CA GLN A 900 21.83 31.71 -2.73
C GLN A 900 22.59 31.17 -3.94
N VAL A 901 21.89 30.79 -5.01
CA VAL A 901 22.52 30.13 -6.17
C VAL A 901 23.00 31.14 -7.20
N ASN A 902 22.11 31.97 -7.75
CA ASN A 902 22.46 32.89 -8.84
C ASN A 902 23.31 34.08 -8.37
N PHE A 903 23.02 34.64 -7.19
CA PHE A 903 23.77 35.74 -6.58
C PHE A 903 24.80 35.28 -5.54
N GLY A 904 25.03 33.96 -5.38
CA GLY A 904 26.10 33.41 -4.55
C GLY A 904 26.02 33.82 -3.06
N GLY A 905 24.81 33.91 -2.52
CA GLY A 905 24.53 34.39 -1.16
C GLY A 905 24.40 35.91 -1.03
N ASN A 906 24.59 36.69 -2.10
CA ASN A 906 24.49 38.15 -2.05
C ASN A 906 23.04 38.66 -2.23
N THR A 907 22.21 38.39 -1.23
CA THR A 907 20.78 38.77 -1.20
C THR A 907 20.55 40.28 -1.42
N LYS A 908 21.44 41.15 -0.92
CA LYS A 908 21.33 42.61 -1.10
C LYS A 908 21.53 43.03 -2.56
N ALA A 909 22.48 42.42 -3.27
CA ALA A 909 22.65 42.67 -4.71
C ALA A 909 21.45 42.17 -5.52
N PHE A 910 20.88 41.01 -5.16
CA PHE A 910 19.66 40.51 -5.77
C PHE A 910 18.49 41.50 -5.62
N PHE A 911 18.14 41.91 -4.39
CA PHE A 911 17.04 42.85 -4.15
C PHE A 911 17.26 44.20 -4.84
N ALA A 912 18.49 44.72 -4.84
CA ALA A 912 18.84 45.94 -5.57
C ALA A 912 18.67 45.79 -7.10
N SER A 913 19.00 44.64 -7.68
CA SER A 913 18.83 44.37 -9.12
C SER A 913 17.38 44.29 -9.57
N GLN A 914 16.49 43.77 -8.70
CA GLN A 914 15.06 43.63 -8.96
C GLN A 914 14.24 44.86 -8.56
N ALA A 915 14.88 45.90 -8.01
CA ALA A 915 14.22 47.11 -7.54
C ALA A 915 13.67 47.96 -8.70
N ARG A 916 12.39 47.76 -9.04
CA ARG A 916 11.60 48.58 -9.98
C ARG A 916 11.83 50.09 -9.74
N PRO A 917 12.32 50.86 -10.74
CA PRO A 917 12.55 52.31 -10.58
C PRO A 917 11.25 53.13 -10.59
N ASP A 918 10.21 52.62 -11.25
CA ASP A 918 8.86 53.22 -11.34
C ASP A 918 8.00 53.04 -10.08
N ARG A 919 8.42 52.16 -9.16
CA ARG A 919 7.69 51.91 -7.91
C ARG A 919 7.80 53.14 -6.99
N VAL A 920 6.65 53.75 -6.71
CA VAL A 920 6.52 54.71 -5.60
C VAL A 920 6.78 53.97 -4.28
N ARG A 921 7.71 54.52 -3.49
CA ARG A 921 8.12 54.01 -2.18
C ARG A 921 7.56 54.90 -1.09
N ASP A 922 7.29 54.31 0.07
CA ASP A 922 6.98 55.09 1.27
C ASP A 922 8.22 55.85 1.75
N ALA A 923 8.05 56.93 2.51
CA ALA A 923 9.15 57.83 2.88
C ALA A 923 10.28 57.14 3.66
N ASP A 924 9.96 56.05 4.34
CA ASP A 924 10.85 55.30 5.24
C ASP A 924 11.52 54.10 4.51
N GLU A 925 11.15 53.84 3.24
CA GLU A 925 11.55 52.65 2.50
C GLU A 925 12.80 52.89 1.64
N GLN A 926 13.94 52.30 2.05
CA GLN A 926 15.19 52.41 1.29
C GLN A 926 15.15 51.63 -0.04
N PRO A 927 15.63 52.23 -1.16
CA PRO A 927 15.77 51.53 -2.43
C PRO A 927 16.66 50.28 -2.33
N GLY A 928 16.19 49.16 -2.87
CA GLY A 928 16.94 47.90 -2.90
C GLY A 928 16.91 47.08 -1.59
N GLN A 929 16.20 47.52 -0.56
CA GLN A 929 15.97 46.74 0.67
C GLN A 929 14.64 45.96 0.65
N THR A 930 13.79 46.16 -0.36
CA THR A 930 12.48 45.53 -0.47
C THR A 930 12.18 45.01 -1.87
N LEU A 931 11.47 43.88 -1.94
CA LEU A 931 11.04 43.22 -3.17
C LEU A 931 9.57 42.81 -3.03
N ARG A 932 8.71 43.22 -3.97
CA ARG A 932 7.33 42.74 -4.05
C ARG A 932 7.26 41.65 -5.11
N VAL A 933 6.86 40.45 -4.72
CA VAL A 933 6.65 39.30 -5.60
C VAL A 933 5.16 39.01 -5.66
N ALA A 934 4.66 38.74 -6.87
CA ALA A 934 3.33 38.17 -7.08
C ALA A 934 3.52 36.80 -7.73
N SER A 935 2.91 35.76 -7.16
CA SER A 935 2.79 34.43 -7.78
C SER A 935 1.34 34.18 -8.16
N ILE A 936 1.14 33.61 -9.35
CA ILE A 936 -0.12 33.05 -9.80
C ILE A 936 0.16 31.57 -10.01
N ASP A 937 -0.46 30.73 -9.19
CA ASP A 937 -0.40 29.28 -9.30
C ASP A 937 -1.69 28.80 -9.98
N ILE A 938 -1.57 28.10 -11.11
CA ILE A 938 -2.71 27.62 -11.90
C ILE A 938 -2.73 26.10 -11.80
N GLY A 939 -3.38 25.60 -10.76
CA GLY A 939 -3.62 24.19 -10.58
C GLY A 939 -4.72 23.67 -11.51
N GLY A 940 -4.84 22.34 -11.57
CA GLY A 940 -5.98 21.70 -12.23
C GLY A 940 -7.33 22.02 -11.56
N GLY A 941 -7.31 22.35 -10.26
CA GLY A 941 -8.54 22.52 -9.47
C GLY A 941 -8.71 23.81 -8.65
N THR A 942 -7.80 24.76 -8.77
CA THR A 942 -7.88 26.16 -8.28
C THR A 942 -6.85 26.99 -9.05
N THR A 943 -7.05 28.31 -9.12
CA THR A 943 -5.97 29.28 -9.39
C THR A 943 -5.76 30.14 -8.16
N ASP A 944 -4.59 30.12 -7.55
CA ASP A 944 -4.26 30.85 -6.33
C ASP A 944 -3.27 32.01 -6.63
N LEU A 945 -3.54 33.19 -6.07
CA LEU A 945 -2.74 34.40 -6.23
C LEU A 945 -2.27 34.88 -4.86
N ALA A 946 -0.96 34.98 -4.68
CA ALA A 946 -0.35 35.62 -3.51
C ALA A 946 0.54 36.80 -3.93
N VAL A 947 0.47 37.91 -3.19
CA VAL A 947 1.37 39.07 -3.34
C VAL A 947 2.05 39.33 -2.00
N THR A 948 3.36 39.17 -1.97
CA THR A 948 4.17 39.30 -0.75
C THR A 948 5.22 40.39 -0.93
N GLN A 949 5.34 41.28 0.04
CA GLN A 949 6.47 42.17 0.17
C GLN A 949 7.52 41.51 1.06
N TYR A 950 8.71 41.28 0.53
CA TYR A 950 9.87 40.86 1.28
C TYR A 950 10.73 42.07 1.62
N THR A 951 11.20 42.14 2.86
CA THR A 951 12.09 43.18 3.36
C THR A 951 13.37 42.54 3.89
N LEU A 952 14.52 43.16 3.65
CA LEU A 952 15.80 42.75 4.22
C LEU A 952 16.01 43.42 5.58
N ASP A 953 16.45 42.63 6.57
CA ASP A 953 16.89 43.17 7.85
C ASP A 953 18.27 43.89 7.67
N ASP A 954 18.54 44.94 8.45
CA ASP A 954 19.78 45.76 8.36
C ASP A 954 21.08 45.06 8.79
N SER A 955 21.09 43.72 8.90
CA SER A 955 22.25 42.95 9.35
C SER A 955 23.45 43.09 8.40
N ILE A 956 24.65 43.15 8.99
CA ILE A 956 25.93 43.30 8.28
C ILE A 956 26.59 41.91 8.20
N GLY A 957 26.57 41.30 7.03
CA GLY A 957 27.15 39.96 6.78
C GLY A 957 26.52 39.28 5.56
N SER A 958 26.91 38.02 5.30
CA SER A 958 26.30 37.17 4.26
C SER A 958 24.89 36.70 4.63
N ASN A 959 24.61 36.54 5.93
CA ASN A 959 23.32 36.05 6.44
C ASN A 959 22.35 37.22 6.63
N VAL A 960 21.92 37.80 5.52
CA VAL A 960 20.85 38.81 5.48
C VAL A 960 19.51 38.12 5.59
N LYS A 961 18.77 38.39 6.67
CA LYS A 961 17.45 37.81 6.88
C LYS A 961 16.43 38.47 5.96
N ILE A 962 15.59 37.65 5.32
CA ILE A 962 14.45 38.06 4.52
C ILE A 962 13.19 37.91 5.37
N SER A 963 12.45 39.00 5.57
CA SER A 963 11.24 39.07 6.37
C SER A 963 10.01 39.27 5.44
N PRO A 964 9.06 38.31 5.36
CA PRO A 964 7.88 38.42 4.51
C PRO A 964 6.73 39.20 5.15
N LEU A 965 6.01 39.96 4.33
CA LEU A 965 4.74 40.62 4.64
C LEU A 965 3.74 40.32 3.51
N LEU A 966 2.79 39.40 3.76
CA LEU A 966 1.73 39.08 2.81
C LEU A 966 0.80 40.28 2.65
N MET A 967 0.76 40.86 1.45
CA MET A 967 -0.05 42.04 1.13
C MET A 967 -1.44 41.68 0.64
N PHE A 968 -1.55 40.62 -0.16
CA PHE A 968 -2.80 40.18 -0.78
C PHE A 968 -2.76 38.68 -1.01
N ARG A 969 -3.92 38.02 -0.88
CA ARG A 969 -4.12 36.62 -1.26
C ARG A 969 -5.55 36.38 -1.72
N GLU A 970 -5.74 35.62 -2.79
CA GLU A 970 -7.07 35.20 -3.26
C GLU A 970 -6.96 33.88 -4.05
N GLY A 971 -8.07 33.15 -4.18
CA GLY A 971 -8.15 31.90 -4.93
C GLY A 971 -9.41 31.83 -5.76
N PHE A 972 -9.30 31.33 -6.99
CA PHE A 972 -10.34 31.35 -8.02
C PHE A 972 -10.69 29.93 -8.50
N LYS A 973 -11.92 29.76 -8.97
CA LYS A 973 -12.45 28.54 -9.62
C LYS A 973 -12.47 28.67 -11.13
N VAL A 974 -11.34 29.10 -11.68
CA VAL A 974 -11.03 29.08 -13.11
C VAL A 974 -9.72 28.33 -13.18
N GLU A 975 -9.77 27.08 -13.62
CA GLU A 975 -8.78 26.06 -13.28
C GLU A 975 -8.44 25.18 -14.50
N GLY A 976 -7.32 24.45 -14.46
CA GLY A 976 -6.86 23.67 -15.61
C GLY A 976 -7.86 22.59 -16.09
N ASP A 977 -8.68 22.05 -15.18
CA ASP A 977 -9.74 21.10 -15.52
C ASP A 977 -10.84 21.74 -16.41
N ASP A 978 -11.10 23.05 -16.29
CA ASP A 978 -12.07 23.77 -17.14
C ASP A 978 -11.58 23.88 -18.59
N ILE A 979 -10.28 24.11 -18.80
CA ILE A 979 -9.68 24.18 -20.14
C ILE A 979 -9.83 22.83 -20.86
N LEU A 980 -9.61 21.72 -20.14
CA LEU A 980 -9.84 20.38 -20.68
C LEU A 980 -11.32 20.13 -21.00
N LEU A 981 -12.23 20.60 -20.15
CA LEU A 981 -13.68 20.52 -20.39
C LEU A 981 -14.08 21.31 -21.64
N ASP A 982 -13.54 22.52 -21.84
CA ASP A 982 -13.77 23.34 -23.03
C ASP A 982 -13.23 22.65 -24.30
N MET A 983 -12.06 22.00 -24.26
CA MET A 983 -11.56 21.23 -25.41
C MET A 983 -12.51 20.10 -25.78
N ILE A 984 -13.07 19.40 -24.79
CA ILE A 984 -14.06 18.34 -24.99
C ILE A 984 -15.36 18.91 -25.59
N GLN A 985 -15.88 20.01 -25.06
CA GLN A 985 -17.15 20.61 -25.49
C GLN A 985 -17.06 21.30 -26.87
N LEU A 986 -15.95 21.97 -27.18
CA LEU A 986 -15.79 22.78 -28.39
C LEU A 986 -15.27 21.98 -29.60
N TYR A 987 -14.56 20.88 -29.38
CA TYR A 987 -13.93 20.11 -30.47
C TYR A 987 -14.32 18.63 -30.47
N VAL A 988 -14.19 17.92 -29.34
CA VAL A 988 -14.40 16.45 -29.30
C VAL A 988 -15.88 16.07 -29.50
N LEU A 989 -16.79 16.60 -28.68
CA LEU A 989 -18.22 16.28 -28.79
C LEU A 989 -18.83 16.75 -30.12
N PRO A 990 -18.48 17.93 -30.68
CA PRO A 990 -18.92 18.34 -32.01
C PRO A 990 -18.42 17.44 -33.15
N ALA A 991 -17.19 16.92 -33.08
CA ALA A 991 -16.65 15.99 -34.07
C ALA A 991 -17.40 14.64 -34.07
N LEU A 992 -17.71 14.11 -32.88
CA LEU A 992 -18.56 12.93 -32.71
C LEU A 992 -19.97 13.20 -33.26
N HIS A 993 -20.61 14.30 -32.85
CA HIS A 993 -21.93 14.69 -33.31
C HIS A 993 -22.04 14.86 -34.84
N ALA A 994 -21.03 15.45 -35.48
CA ALA A 994 -20.96 15.55 -36.93
C ALA A 994 -20.84 14.17 -37.61
N SER A 995 -20.16 13.22 -36.97
CA SER A 995 -20.00 11.85 -37.45
C SER A 995 -21.27 11.01 -37.28
N LEU A 996 -22.01 11.20 -36.17
CA LEU A 996 -23.35 10.63 -35.98
C LEU A 996 -24.33 11.11 -37.08
N LYS A 997 -24.26 12.40 -37.47
CA LYS A 997 -25.04 12.94 -38.60
C LYS A 997 -24.66 12.30 -39.94
N LYS A 998 -23.37 12.13 -40.22
CA LYS A 998 -22.88 11.42 -41.43
C LYS A 998 -23.30 9.94 -41.45
N ALA A 999 -23.43 9.30 -40.29
CA ALA A 999 -23.89 7.92 -40.15
C ALA A 999 -25.42 7.74 -40.33
N GLY A 1000 -26.17 8.82 -40.61
CA GLY A 1000 -27.60 8.76 -40.91
C GLY A 1000 -28.52 8.75 -39.69
N ILE A 1001 -28.02 9.06 -38.49
CA ILE A 1001 -28.79 9.05 -37.25
C ILE A 1001 -29.77 10.24 -37.23
N ALA A 1002 -31.05 9.96 -37.00
CA ALA A 1002 -32.13 10.93 -37.15
C ALA A 1002 -32.15 12.02 -36.06
N THR A 1003 -31.86 11.65 -34.81
CA THR A 1003 -31.85 12.56 -33.65
C THR A 1003 -30.54 12.50 -32.85
N PRO A 1004 -29.40 12.96 -33.41
CA PRO A 1004 -28.09 12.86 -32.76
C PRO A 1004 -28.02 13.59 -31.41
N ASP A 1005 -28.70 14.74 -31.28
CA ASP A 1005 -28.71 15.51 -30.03
C ASP A 1005 -29.32 14.72 -28.86
N SER A 1006 -30.38 13.94 -29.10
CA SER A 1006 -31.00 13.06 -28.09
C SER A 1006 -30.08 11.89 -27.71
N LEU A 1007 -29.36 11.33 -28.67
CA LEU A 1007 -28.38 10.26 -28.42
C LEU A 1007 -27.18 10.79 -27.63
N MET A 1008 -26.72 12.01 -27.91
CA MET A 1008 -25.66 12.67 -27.14
C MET A 1008 -26.09 12.96 -25.69
N ASP A 1009 -27.33 13.40 -25.43
CA ASP A 1009 -27.83 13.58 -24.06
C ASP A 1009 -28.03 12.24 -23.31
N LYS A 1010 -28.35 11.15 -24.02
CA LYS A 1010 -28.38 9.80 -23.45
C LYS A 1010 -26.97 9.30 -23.07
N LEU A 1011 -25.99 9.48 -23.96
CA LEU A 1011 -24.63 8.98 -23.77
C LEU A 1011 -23.80 9.83 -22.78
N PHE A 1012 -23.92 11.15 -22.82
CA PHE A 1012 -23.04 12.07 -22.10
C PHE A 1012 -23.77 13.11 -21.25
N GLY A 1013 -25.09 13.25 -21.40
CA GLY A 1013 -25.88 14.27 -20.75
C GLY A 1013 -26.67 13.78 -19.52
N ASN A 1014 -27.87 14.33 -19.34
CA ASN A 1014 -28.68 14.08 -18.14
C ASN A 1014 -29.68 12.94 -18.31
N ALA A 1015 -30.25 12.71 -19.50
CA ALA A 1015 -31.25 11.65 -19.71
C ALA A 1015 -30.73 10.26 -19.30
N GLY A 1016 -29.48 9.92 -19.67
CA GLY A 1016 -28.92 8.60 -19.34
C GLY A 1016 -28.65 8.36 -17.86
N ARG A 1017 -28.72 9.38 -16.98
CA ARG A 1017 -28.36 9.25 -15.55
C ARG A 1017 -29.19 8.21 -14.80
N MET A 1018 -30.40 7.92 -15.29
CA MET A 1018 -31.35 6.97 -14.71
C MET A 1018 -31.06 5.50 -15.08
N ASP A 1019 -30.27 5.24 -16.13
CA ASP A 1019 -30.20 3.92 -16.80
C ASP A 1019 -29.23 2.91 -16.14
N GLY A 1020 -28.74 3.18 -14.93
CA GLY A 1020 -27.71 2.36 -14.26
C GLY A 1020 -26.30 2.44 -14.87
N GLN A 1021 -26.16 2.87 -16.13
CA GLN A 1021 -24.89 2.94 -16.89
C GLN A 1021 -23.91 4.05 -16.45
N SER A 1022 -23.98 4.51 -15.20
CA SER A 1022 -23.14 5.60 -14.69
C SER A 1022 -21.65 5.29 -14.75
N THR A 1023 -21.27 4.05 -14.44
CA THR A 1023 -19.88 3.59 -14.54
C THR A 1023 -19.37 3.63 -15.99
N LEU A 1024 -20.15 3.15 -16.97
CA LEU A 1024 -19.71 3.13 -18.38
C LEU A 1024 -19.59 4.54 -18.96
N ARG A 1025 -20.42 5.50 -18.53
CA ARG A 1025 -20.21 6.92 -18.87
C ARG A 1025 -18.95 7.51 -18.27
N GLN A 1026 -18.69 7.27 -16.98
CA GLN A 1026 -17.44 7.70 -16.33
C GLN A 1026 -16.22 7.13 -17.06
N GLN A 1027 -16.28 5.85 -17.43
CA GLN A 1027 -15.23 5.18 -18.20
C GLN A 1027 -15.10 5.72 -19.62
N SER A 1028 -16.20 6.09 -20.28
CA SER A 1028 -16.17 6.76 -21.60
C SER A 1028 -15.45 8.11 -21.52
N THR A 1029 -15.69 8.89 -20.47
CA THR A 1029 -14.97 10.15 -20.23
C THR A 1029 -13.47 9.92 -19.97
N LEU A 1030 -13.14 8.95 -19.11
CA LEU A 1030 -11.75 8.66 -18.72
C LEU A 1030 -10.92 8.03 -19.84
N GLN A 1031 -11.51 7.13 -20.64
CA GLN A 1031 -10.80 6.36 -21.66
C GLN A 1031 -10.84 6.99 -23.06
N ILE A 1032 -11.76 7.92 -23.33
CA ILE A 1032 -11.94 8.52 -24.67
C ILE A 1032 -11.89 10.05 -24.60
N LEU A 1033 -12.82 10.70 -23.89
CA LEU A 1033 -12.97 12.16 -23.98
C LEU A 1033 -11.77 12.92 -23.40
N MET A 1034 -11.32 12.57 -22.20
CA MET A 1034 -10.17 13.23 -21.56
C MET A 1034 -8.85 13.00 -22.30
N PRO A 1035 -8.49 11.78 -22.76
CA PRO A 1035 -7.28 11.59 -23.56
C PRO A 1035 -7.29 12.38 -24.88
N ILE A 1036 -8.41 12.43 -25.61
CA ILE A 1036 -8.50 13.21 -26.85
C ILE A 1036 -8.39 14.71 -26.55
N GLY A 1037 -9.05 15.20 -25.50
CA GLY A 1037 -8.92 16.60 -25.06
C GLY A 1037 -7.48 16.96 -24.69
N ARG A 1038 -6.76 16.07 -23.98
CA ARG A 1038 -5.32 16.23 -23.69
C ARG A 1038 -4.48 16.20 -24.98
N ALA A 1039 -4.75 15.33 -25.94
CA ALA A 1039 -4.04 15.28 -27.23
C ALA A 1039 -4.20 16.58 -28.07
N ILE A 1040 -5.36 17.27 -27.97
CA ILE A 1040 -5.55 18.61 -28.57
C ILE A 1040 -4.64 19.64 -27.89
N LEU A 1041 -4.53 19.60 -26.56
CA LEU A 1041 -3.65 20.49 -25.78
C LEU A 1041 -2.17 20.21 -26.07
N GLU A 1042 -1.74 18.95 -26.09
CA GLU A 1042 -0.37 18.53 -26.45
C GLU A 1042 0.01 19.01 -27.87
N ALA A 1043 -0.91 18.89 -28.84
CA ALA A 1043 -0.70 19.43 -30.19
C ALA A 1043 -0.62 20.97 -30.23
N TYR A 1044 -1.33 21.65 -29.33
CA TYR A 1044 -1.30 23.10 -29.20
C TYR A 1044 -0.06 23.61 -28.45
N GLU A 1045 0.49 22.87 -27.49
CA GLU A 1045 1.76 23.20 -26.83
C GLU A 1045 2.94 23.16 -27.81
N GLY A 1046 2.89 22.27 -28.80
CA GLY A 1046 3.86 22.20 -29.90
C GLY A 1046 3.62 23.18 -31.07
N PHE A 1047 2.60 24.03 -31.00
CA PHE A 1047 2.19 24.91 -32.10
C PHE A 1047 3.13 26.13 -32.24
N ASP A 1048 3.63 26.39 -33.46
CA ASP A 1048 4.25 27.68 -33.82
C ASP A 1048 3.16 28.69 -34.22
N PRO A 1049 2.94 29.79 -33.46
CA PRO A 1049 1.94 30.81 -33.80
C PRO A 1049 2.14 31.50 -35.16
N LEU A 1050 3.30 31.32 -35.80
CA LEU A 1050 3.57 31.81 -37.15
C LEU A 1050 3.04 30.88 -38.25
N ASP A 1051 2.83 29.58 -37.97
CA ASP A 1051 2.24 28.63 -38.91
C ASP A 1051 0.71 28.69 -38.86
N MET A 1052 0.14 29.65 -39.58
CA MET A 1052 -1.32 29.80 -39.68
C MET A 1052 -2.03 28.57 -40.30
N SER A 1053 -1.28 27.63 -40.91
CA SER A 1053 -1.79 26.42 -41.57
C SER A 1053 -1.69 25.13 -40.73
N ALA A 1054 -1.16 25.17 -39.51
CA ALA A 1054 -1.08 23.98 -38.67
C ALA A 1054 -2.48 23.46 -38.27
N GLU A 1055 -2.75 22.19 -38.59
CA GLU A 1055 -3.97 21.47 -38.24
C GLU A 1055 -3.63 20.13 -37.59
N LEU A 1056 -4.37 19.75 -36.54
CA LEU A 1056 -4.41 18.39 -36.01
C LEU A 1056 -5.51 17.64 -36.76
N GLU A 1057 -5.14 16.76 -37.69
CA GLU A 1057 -6.03 15.85 -38.41
C GLU A 1057 -5.73 14.40 -38.01
N ALA A 1058 -6.66 13.76 -37.30
CA ALA A 1058 -6.54 12.37 -36.84
C ALA A 1058 -7.92 11.78 -36.52
N SER A 1059 -8.04 10.45 -36.51
CA SER A 1059 -9.20 9.77 -35.92
C SER A 1059 -9.10 9.72 -34.40
N PHE A 1060 -10.24 9.55 -33.71
CA PHE A 1060 -10.28 9.36 -32.26
C PHE A 1060 -9.34 8.22 -31.84
N GLY A 1061 -9.34 7.08 -32.53
CA GLY A 1061 -8.50 5.93 -32.21
C GLY A 1061 -6.99 6.18 -32.31
N GLU A 1062 -6.55 7.07 -33.21
CA GLU A 1062 -5.15 7.46 -33.36
C GLU A 1062 -4.66 8.41 -32.24
N LEU A 1063 -5.60 9.14 -31.61
CA LEU A 1063 -5.31 10.07 -30.51
C LEU A 1063 -5.36 9.41 -29.12
N LEU A 1064 -5.75 8.14 -29.02
CA LEU A 1064 -5.81 7.44 -27.73
C LEU A 1064 -4.47 6.75 -27.40
N PRO A 1065 -3.90 6.96 -26.20
CA PRO A 1065 -2.64 6.32 -25.79
C PRO A 1065 -2.78 4.80 -25.58
N GLN A 1066 -4.01 4.31 -25.40
CA GLN A 1066 -4.37 2.90 -25.32
C GLN A 1066 -5.80 2.69 -25.82
N ARG A 1067 -6.12 1.50 -26.33
CA ARG A 1067 -7.49 1.17 -26.77
C ARG A 1067 -8.44 1.12 -25.55
N PRO A 1068 -9.65 1.70 -25.63
CA PRO A 1068 -10.67 1.56 -24.59
C PRO A 1068 -11.08 0.10 -24.36
N THR A 1069 -11.62 -0.21 -23.18
CA THR A 1069 -12.09 -1.56 -22.85
C THR A 1069 -13.27 -1.96 -23.73
N GLY A 1070 -13.38 -3.27 -24.01
CA GLY A 1070 -14.45 -3.81 -24.86
C GLY A 1070 -15.83 -3.32 -24.45
N LYS A 1071 -16.17 -3.40 -23.16
CA LYS A 1071 -17.46 -2.94 -22.62
C LYS A 1071 -17.77 -1.45 -22.87
N VAL A 1072 -16.77 -0.57 -22.90
CA VAL A 1072 -16.98 0.86 -23.22
C VAL A 1072 -17.28 1.02 -24.71
N LEU A 1073 -16.55 0.31 -25.57
CA LEU A 1073 -16.81 0.30 -27.01
C LEU A 1073 -18.17 -0.34 -27.33
N ASP A 1074 -18.51 -1.47 -26.71
CA ASP A 1074 -19.79 -2.18 -26.87
C ASP A 1074 -20.97 -1.31 -26.41
N TYR A 1075 -20.82 -0.55 -25.31
CA TYR A 1075 -21.81 0.42 -24.86
C TYR A 1075 -22.01 1.56 -25.87
N LEU A 1076 -20.94 2.27 -26.22
CA LEU A 1076 -21.02 3.43 -27.10
C LEU A 1076 -21.46 3.02 -28.51
N ASN A 1077 -20.75 2.09 -29.15
CA ASN A 1077 -21.08 1.62 -30.49
C ASN A 1077 -22.42 0.90 -30.52
N GLY A 1078 -22.79 0.14 -29.48
CA GLY A 1078 -24.08 -0.57 -29.40
C GLY A 1078 -25.28 0.35 -29.25
N GLU A 1079 -25.21 1.39 -28.41
CA GLU A 1079 -26.28 2.40 -28.33
C GLU A 1079 -26.36 3.23 -29.63
N ILE A 1080 -25.22 3.56 -30.25
CA ILE A 1080 -25.21 4.26 -31.54
C ILE A 1080 -25.81 3.42 -32.66
N GLN A 1081 -25.45 2.13 -32.75
CA GLN A 1081 -25.94 1.20 -33.78
C GLN A 1081 -27.45 0.94 -33.69
N ARG A 1082 -28.06 1.01 -32.50
CA ARG A 1082 -29.53 0.89 -32.34
C ARG A 1082 -30.30 2.04 -32.99
N GLU A 1083 -29.70 3.22 -33.08
CA GLU A 1083 -30.27 4.42 -33.69
C GLU A 1083 -29.86 4.60 -35.17
N GLN A 1084 -29.10 3.66 -35.75
CA GLN A 1084 -28.72 3.69 -37.16
C GLN A 1084 -29.86 3.20 -38.07
N PRO A 1085 -29.97 3.73 -39.31
CA PRO A 1085 -30.87 3.19 -40.33
C PRO A 1085 -30.60 1.71 -40.64
N ALA A 1086 -31.66 0.93 -40.87
CA ALA A 1086 -31.53 -0.48 -41.24
C ALA A 1086 -30.69 -0.66 -42.52
N GLY A 1087 -29.61 -1.43 -42.42
CA GLY A 1087 -28.66 -1.65 -43.52
C GLY A 1087 -27.52 -0.62 -43.62
N ALA A 1088 -27.42 0.34 -42.70
CA ALA A 1088 -26.23 1.20 -42.59
C ALA A 1088 -24.98 0.39 -42.19
N ALA A 1089 -23.80 0.89 -42.54
CA ALA A 1089 -22.54 0.34 -42.06
C ALA A 1089 -22.40 0.57 -40.54
N ALA A 1090 -21.92 -0.45 -39.82
CA ALA A 1090 -21.77 -0.41 -38.37
C ALA A 1090 -20.87 0.78 -37.94
N PHE A 1091 -21.38 1.62 -37.05
CA PHE A 1091 -20.60 2.71 -36.48
C PHE A 1091 -19.52 2.16 -35.52
N ASP A 1092 -18.32 2.76 -35.59
CA ASP A 1092 -17.27 2.60 -34.58
C ASP A 1092 -16.71 3.98 -34.21
N ILE A 1093 -16.87 4.35 -32.94
CA ILE A 1093 -16.44 5.64 -32.38
C ILE A 1093 -14.95 5.91 -32.60
N LEU A 1094 -14.10 4.88 -32.67
CA LEU A 1094 -12.67 5.04 -32.88
C LEU A 1094 -12.33 5.61 -34.27
N HIS A 1095 -13.20 5.42 -35.26
CA HIS A 1095 -13.03 6.00 -36.61
C HIS A 1095 -13.60 7.42 -36.75
N THR A 1096 -14.06 8.05 -35.66
CA THR A 1096 -14.55 9.44 -35.67
C THR A 1096 -13.40 10.39 -36.05
N PRO A 1097 -13.46 11.13 -37.18
CA PRO A 1097 -12.43 12.08 -37.55
C PRO A 1097 -12.50 13.35 -36.70
N LEU A 1098 -11.35 13.81 -36.21
CA LEU A 1098 -11.13 15.09 -35.55
C LEU A 1098 -10.23 15.96 -36.42
N ILE A 1099 -10.65 17.21 -36.68
CA ILE A 1099 -9.84 18.21 -37.38
C ILE A 1099 -9.86 19.50 -36.55
N VAL A 1100 -8.71 19.90 -36.00
CA VAL A 1100 -8.56 21.13 -35.21
C VAL A 1100 -7.52 22.05 -35.83
N ARG A 1101 -7.95 23.25 -36.25
CA ARG A 1101 -7.04 24.32 -36.68
C ARG A 1101 -6.38 24.94 -35.46
N LEU A 1102 -5.08 24.76 -35.30
CA LEU A 1102 -4.34 25.25 -34.14
C LEU A 1102 -4.28 26.79 -34.12
N SER A 1103 -4.18 27.42 -35.30
CA SER A 1103 -4.30 28.88 -35.45
C SER A 1103 -5.67 29.44 -35.06
N LYS A 1104 -6.76 28.67 -35.26
CA LYS A 1104 -8.10 29.04 -34.76
C LYS A 1104 -8.18 28.83 -33.25
N LEU A 1105 -7.66 27.71 -32.75
CA LEU A 1105 -7.61 27.41 -31.31
C LEU A 1105 -6.89 28.53 -30.55
N HIS A 1106 -5.71 28.95 -31.02
CA HIS A 1106 -4.94 30.08 -30.50
C HIS A 1106 -5.76 31.37 -30.39
N GLY A 1107 -6.58 31.69 -31.40
CA GLY A 1107 -7.47 32.85 -31.39
C GLY A 1107 -8.76 32.67 -30.56
N THR A 1108 -9.07 31.47 -30.08
CA THR A 1108 -10.24 31.17 -29.24
C THR A 1108 -9.91 30.85 -27.79
N VAL A 1109 -8.68 30.43 -27.46
CA VAL A 1109 -8.23 30.33 -26.07
C VAL A 1109 -8.31 31.74 -25.47
N PRO A 1110 -9.19 32.01 -24.50
CA PRO A 1110 -9.28 33.32 -23.91
C PRO A 1110 -8.05 33.52 -23.03
N LEU A 1111 -7.16 34.43 -23.41
CA LEU A 1111 -6.42 35.18 -22.41
C LEU A 1111 -7.47 35.74 -21.43
N PRO A 1112 -7.41 35.44 -20.11
CA PRO A 1112 -8.45 35.84 -19.18
C PRO A 1112 -8.62 37.36 -19.16
N SER A 1113 -9.59 37.86 -19.92
CA SER A 1113 -9.84 39.30 -20.11
C SER A 1113 -10.63 39.85 -18.93
N ALA A 1114 -10.07 39.73 -17.73
CA ALA A 1114 -10.57 40.35 -16.52
C ALA A 1114 -9.88 41.72 -16.35
N VAL A 1115 -10.70 42.78 -16.33
CA VAL A 1115 -10.32 44.17 -16.01
C VAL A 1115 -9.45 44.92 -17.05
N ALA A 1116 -10.08 45.35 -18.16
CA ALA A 1116 -9.60 46.48 -18.95
C ALA A 1116 -10.72 47.28 -19.67
N HIS A 1117 -11.78 47.68 -18.95
CA HIS A 1117 -12.68 48.74 -19.44
C HIS A 1117 -12.22 50.12 -18.98
N GLN A 1118 -11.18 50.67 -19.65
CA GLN A 1118 -11.05 52.10 -19.90
C GLN A 1118 -9.98 52.35 -21.00
N PRO A 1119 -10.24 53.23 -21.99
CA PRO A 1119 -9.28 53.48 -23.07
C PRO A 1119 -8.24 54.51 -22.66
N TYR A 1120 -7.06 54.06 -22.25
CA TYR A 1120 -5.84 54.87 -22.29
C TYR A 1120 -4.87 54.31 -23.33
N SER A 1121 -4.37 55.20 -24.19
CA SER A 1121 -3.53 54.86 -25.32
C SER A 1121 -2.15 54.40 -24.86
N VAL A 1122 -1.83 53.12 -25.06
CA VAL A 1122 -0.45 52.64 -25.06
C VAL A 1122 -0.02 52.40 -26.50
N THR A 1123 0.56 53.43 -27.11
CA THR A 1123 1.31 53.27 -28.36
C THR A 1123 2.72 52.74 -28.06
N GLY A 1124 3.12 51.68 -28.75
CA GLY A 1124 4.53 51.36 -28.96
C GLY A 1124 5.11 50.18 -28.17
N TRP A 1125 4.79 48.96 -28.61
CA TRP A 1125 5.72 47.82 -28.56
C TRP A 1125 5.67 47.08 -29.91
N LEU A 1126 6.58 47.46 -30.81
CA LEU A 1126 6.95 46.68 -32.00
C LEU A 1126 8.34 46.06 -31.74
N PRO A 1127 8.60 44.81 -32.16
CA PRO A 1127 9.80 44.09 -31.73
C PRO A 1127 10.99 44.29 -32.69
N HIS A 1128 11.97 45.10 -32.30
CA HIS A 1128 13.33 45.19 -32.86
C HIS A 1128 14.24 45.80 -31.76
N GLN A 1129 15.54 45.52 -31.66
CA GLN A 1129 16.51 45.09 -32.67
C GLN A 1129 17.71 44.41 -31.98
N ARG A 1130 18.46 43.55 -32.70
CA ARG A 1130 19.81 43.15 -32.26
C ARG A 1130 20.72 44.38 -32.25
N LEU A 1131 21.49 44.59 -31.19
CA LEU A 1131 22.62 45.52 -31.19
C LEU A 1131 23.93 44.77 -30.96
N VAL A 1132 24.94 45.19 -31.72
CA VAL A 1132 26.21 44.48 -31.91
C VAL A 1132 27.36 45.37 -31.44
N SER A 1133 28.23 44.78 -30.63
CA SER A 1133 29.67 45.08 -30.46
C SER A 1133 30.16 46.31 -29.68
N VAL A 1134 31.37 46.12 -29.13
CA VAL A 1134 32.35 47.08 -28.57
C VAL A 1134 31.93 47.69 -27.22
N GLN A 1135 32.69 47.55 -26.14
CA GLN A 1135 34.15 47.46 -26.03
C GLN A 1135 34.64 46.41 -25.01
#